data_AF-A0A7R9QS20-F1
#
_entry.id   AF-A0A7R9QS20-F1
#
_cell.length_a   1.000
_cell.length_b   1.000
_cell.length_c   1.000
_cell.angle_alpha   90.00
_cell.angle_beta   90.00
_cell.angle_gamma   90.00
#
_symmetry.space_group_name_H-M   'P 1'
#
loop_
_entity.id
_entity.type
_entity.pdbx_description
1 polymer ?
#
loop_
_entity_poly.entity_id
_entity_poly.type
_entity_poly.pdbx_seq_one_letter_code
_entity_poly.pdbx_strand_id
1 'polypeptide(L)'
;KIQPELRELVNNYKPDIIWSDGNGGGDPKYWKSEEFLAWLYTDSPVKDTVVVNDRWGEGSDGHHGDFYNFADSFNPGVLVPHKWEHIDTISKGAWGYKRNVNLWDYLTPLEMLRQLVMAISCGGNMMFNIGPTKEGTITPIFEERLRQLGDWLNVNGEAIYKSKPWTHQNDTLTKDVWYTQNGQAVYAMVLFWPKTNEVELGSVAHTSVSNVQMLGVEGNLEHKAGADDHTIVTFPHVAPESLKTSLIFVSAILVTYVLSAPNATKPGARYDPKWDSLDKRPIPGWYDEAKVGIFIHWGVFSVPSYMDEWHWKAYKKEEIVQAVVDFMKANYPPNWTYQDFANQFTAEFFDPNHWADVFNWNAMDVGPNRDLVGDVSKAVRAAGLKFGTYHSLFEWFNPLFRADADSGFKTQTYVDTKENPELYELVNTYQPDLIWSDGAGGGNSQYWKSEAFLAWLYNDSPVKDTVVVNDRWGSETDGHHGDFYNYDDNYNPGKLMPHKWENAATLMKGSWGYHRNIDLNGIMSPLEILTQLAQTISCGGNILLNVGPTKEGTIIPVLEERLRGLGDWLNVNGEAIYKSKPWTHQNDTLTKDVWYTQNGQAVYAMVLFWPKNNEVELGSVAHTSVSNVQMLGVEGNLEHKAGADDHTIVTFPHVAPESLKTLKVLYNSNLAHLLGA
;
A
#
# COMPACT_ATOMS: atom_id res chain seq x y z
N LYS A 1 9.15 20.91 41.93
CA LYS A 1 9.52 20.85 40.50
C LYS A 1 8.28 20.77 39.62
N ILE A 2 7.49 19.68 39.72
CA ILE A 2 6.23 19.47 38.97
C ILE A 2 5.25 20.66 39.03
N GLN A 3 4.90 21.15 40.22
CA GLN A 3 3.89 22.21 40.40
C GLN A 3 4.22 23.52 39.64
N PRO A 4 5.41 24.13 39.79
CA PRO A 4 5.82 25.24 38.95
C PRO A 4 5.81 24.96 37.45
N GLU A 5 6.27 23.77 37.02
CA GLU A 5 6.32 23.39 35.59
C GLU A 5 4.93 23.28 34.98
N LEU A 6 3.96 22.66 35.69
CA LEU A 6 2.57 22.60 35.25
C LEU A 6 1.94 24.00 35.16
N ARG A 7 2.20 24.87 36.14
CA ARG A 7 1.70 26.26 36.11
C ARG A 7 2.33 27.06 34.97
N GLU A 8 3.62 26.87 34.68
CA GLU A 8 4.30 27.48 33.55
C GLU A 8 3.66 27.02 32.23
N LEU A 9 3.43 25.70 32.09
CA LEU A 9 2.77 25.13 30.91
C LEU A 9 1.40 25.77 30.69
N VAL A 10 0.58 25.87 31.74
CA VAL A 10 -0.75 26.46 31.67
C VAL A 10 -0.71 27.95 31.34
N ASN A 11 0.18 28.71 31.97
CA ASN A 11 0.25 30.16 31.75
C ASN A 11 0.78 30.52 30.36
N ASN A 12 1.77 29.79 29.86
CA ASN A 12 2.43 30.09 28.60
C ASN A 12 1.67 29.54 27.40
N TYR A 13 1.13 28.32 27.50
CA TYR A 13 0.56 27.60 26.36
C TYR A 13 -0.96 27.48 26.38
N LYS A 14 -1.61 27.72 27.53
CA LYS A 14 -3.08 27.75 27.67
C LYS A 14 -3.76 26.51 27.06
N PRO A 15 -3.43 25.30 27.53
CA PRO A 15 -3.96 24.07 26.97
C PRO A 15 -5.47 23.94 27.22
N ASP A 16 -6.20 23.39 26.25
CA ASP A 16 -7.61 23.02 26.41
C ASP A 16 -7.79 21.71 27.21
N ILE A 17 -6.78 20.83 27.18
CA ILE A 17 -6.78 19.55 27.90
C ILE A 17 -5.43 19.38 28.61
N ILE A 18 -5.46 19.01 29.89
CA ILE A 18 -4.27 18.55 30.61
C ILE A 18 -4.47 17.08 30.97
N TRP A 19 -3.63 16.23 30.39
CA TRP A 19 -3.66 14.79 30.61
C TRP A 19 -2.49 14.38 31.52
N SER A 20 -2.78 13.65 32.59
CA SER A 20 -1.81 13.15 33.57
C SER A 20 -1.78 11.61 33.54
N ASP A 21 -0.61 11.02 33.81
CA ASP A 21 -0.44 9.57 34.02
C ASP A 21 0.12 9.30 35.43
N GLY A 22 -0.45 10.00 36.41
CA GLY A 22 0.11 10.14 37.76
C GLY A 22 -0.31 9.05 38.74
N ASN A 23 -1.05 8.02 38.30
CA ASN A 23 -1.52 6.93 39.16
C ASN A 23 -0.41 5.95 39.58
N GLY A 24 0.81 6.11 39.07
CA GLY A 24 2.00 5.37 39.52
C GLY A 24 2.68 5.97 40.76
N GLY A 25 2.61 5.26 41.89
CA GLY A 25 3.55 5.36 43.01
C GLY A 25 3.26 6.38 44.13
N GLY A 26 2.46 7.43 43.89
CA GLY A 26 2.12 8.44 44.90
C GLY A 26 0.65 8.85 44.86
N ASP A 27 0.08 9.15 46.03
CA ASP A 27 -1.30 9.64 46.15
C ASP A 27 -1.44 11.12 45.72
N PRO A 28 -2.67 11.65 45.55
CA PRO A 28 -2.87 13.05 45.17
C PRO A 28 -2.21 14.07 46.11
N LYS A 29 -2.00 13.73 47.39
CA LYS A 29 -1.32 14.60 48.36
C LYS A 29 0.18 14.66 48.11
N TYR A 30 0.79 13.52 47.80
CA TYR A 30 2.20 13.44 47.43
C TYR A 30 2.49 14.29 46.18
N TRP A 31 1.67 14.14 45.15
CA TRP A 31 1.80 14.91 43.90
C TRP A 31 1.33 16.37 44.02
N LYS A 32 0.63 16.71 45.11
CA LYS A 32 -0.06 17.99 45.32
C LYS A 32 -1.07 18.29 44.21
N SER A 33 -1.65 17.26 43.62
CA SER A 33 -2.58 17.40 42.49
C SER A 33 -3.82 18.19 42.88
N GLU A 34 -4.31 18.03 44.11
CA GLU A 34 -5.43 18.81 44.64
C GLU A 34 -5.13 20.32 44.67
N GLU A 35 -3.93 20.73 45.11
CA GLU A 35 -3.50 22.14 45.11
C GLU A 35 -3.41 22.71 43.69
N PHE A 36 -2.96 21.88 42.74
CA PHE A 36 -2.86 22.28 41.33
C PHE A 36 -4.24 22.44 40.68
N LEU A 37 -5.10 21.43 40.80
CA LEU A 37 -6.43 21.43 40.21
C LEU A 37 -7.29 22.55 40.79
N ALA A 38 -7.20 22.81 42.11
CA ALA A 38 -7.86 23.96 42.71
C ALA A 38 -7.45 25.27 42.01
N TRP A 39 -6.15 25.52 41.88
CA TRP A 39 -5.65 26.71 41.16
C TRP A 39 -6.04 26.73 39.68
N LEU A 40 -6.01 25.57 39.02
CA LEU A 40 -6.37 25.43 37.60
C LEU A 40 -7.80 25.92 37.36
N TYR A 41 -8.73 25.54 38.24
CA TYR A 41 -10.14 25.88 38.12
C TYR A 41 -10.52 27.25 38.71
N THR A 42 -9.68 27.87 39.55
CA THR A 42 -10.01 29.18 40.17
C THR A 42 -9.29 30.36 39.53
N ASP A 43 -7.98 30.21 39.28
CA ASP A 43 -7.08 31.34 39.06
C ASP A 43 -6.32 31.27 37.73
N SER A 44 -6.31 30.11 37.07
CA SER A 44 -5.58 29.95 35.82
C SER A 44 -6.22 30.72 34.65
N PRO A 45 -5.47 31.03 33.58
CA PRO A 45 -6.01 31.68 32.38
C PRO A 45 -6.96 30.79 31.57
N VAL A 46 -7.07 29.49 31.87
CA VAL A 46 -7.89 28.50 31.14
C VAL A 46 -9.00 27.91 32.02
N LYS A 47 -9.23 28.46 33.20
CA LYS A 47 -10.16 27.95 34.21
C LYS A 47 -11.59 27.67 33.74
N ASP A 48 -12.04 28.39 32.71
CA ASP A 48 -13.40 28.29 32.18
C ASP A 48 -13.51 27.26 31.03
N THR A 49 -12.39 26.72 30.53
CA THR A 49 -12.35 25.87 29.33
C THR A 49 -11.54 24.59 29.48
N VAL A 50 -10.54 24.56 30.37
CA VAL A 50 -9.66 23.41 30.53
C VAL A 50 -10.39 22.20 31.09
N VAL A 51 -10.07 21.02 30.56
CA VAL A 51 -10.52 19.73 31.11
C VAL A 51 -9.33 18.85 31.47
N VAL A 52 -9.51 18.01 32.49
CA VAL A 52 -8.48 17.05 32.94
C VAL A 52 -9.03 15.62 33.04
N ASN A 53 -8.16 14.63 32.85
CA ASN A 53 -8.49 13.23 33.08
C ASN A 53 -8.48 12.85 34.57
N ASP A 54 -8.71 11.58 34.87
CA ASP A 54 -8.85 11.04 36.23
C ASP A 54 -7.57 10.50 36.89
N ARG A 55 -6.41 10.59 36.24
CA ARG A 55 -5.15 9.97 36.71
C ARG A 55 -4.20 10.97 37.39
N TRP A 56 -4.66 11.56 38.49
CA TRP A 56 -3.93 12.57 39.27
C TRP A 56 -3.25 12.05 40.55
N GLY A 57 -3.25 10.74 40.76
CA GLY A 57 -2.57 10.07 41.87
C GLY A 57 -3.14 8.67 42.10
N GLU A 58 -2.47 7.85 42.91
CA GLU A 58 -3.01 6.55 43.30
C GLU A 58 -4.39 6.72 43.95
N GLY A 59 -5.40 6.01 43.42
CA GLY A 59 -6.78 6.05 43.90
C GLY A 59 -7.65 7.19 43.32
N SER A 60 -7.17 7.95 42.33
CA SER A 60 -8.00 8.99 41.69
C SER A 60 -8.89 8.50 40.54
N ASP A 61 -8.52 7.36 39.93
CA ASP A 61 -9.19 6.80 38.75
C ASP A 61 -10.68 6.54 39.03
N GLY A 62 -11.57 7.02 38.16
CA GLY A 62 -13.02 6.93 38.32
C GLY A 62 -13.63 7.77 39.45
N HIS A 63 -12.84 8.61 40.12
CA HIS A 63 -13.28 9.42 41.27
C HIS A 63 -13.06 10.93 41.08
N HIS A 64 -12.09 11.33 40.26
CA HIS A 64 -11.70 12.72 40.04
C HIS A 64 -11.51 13.03 38.55
N GLY A 65 -11.44 14.31 38.19
CA GLY A 65 -11.30 14.77 36.80
C GLY A 65 -12.62 15.06 36.08
N ASP A 66 -12.51 15.77 34.96
CA ASP A 66 -13.65 16.17 34.13
C ASP A 66 -14.14 15.01 33.24
N PHE A 67 -13.25 14.04 32.97
CA PHE A 67 -13.56 12.78 32.30
C PHE A 67 -12.71 11.64 32.84
N TYR A 68 -13.24 10.42 32.74
CA TYR A 68 -12.57 9.20 33.21
C TYR A 68 -11.88 8.46 32.08
N ASN A 69 -10.68 7.93 32.32
CA ASN A 69 -10.01 7.02 31.41
C ASN A 69 -9.86 5.61 32.02
N PHE A 70 -9.97 5.43 33.34
CA PHE A 70 -9.86 4.17 34.11
C PHE A 70 -8.59 3.32 33.88
N ALA A 71 -8.21 3.03 32.63
CA ALA A 71 -7.04 2.28 32.19
C ALA A 71 -6.73 2.60 30.72
N ASP A 72 -5.57 2.15 30.23
CA ASP A 72 -5.25 2.25 28.81
C ASP A 72 -6.22 1.37 28.00
N SER A 73 -6.62 1.84 26.81
CA SER A 73 -7.57 1.15 25.92
C SER A 73 -8.92 0.82 26.59
N PHE A 74 -9.33 1.57 27.62
CA PHE A 74 -10.58 1.34 28.34
C PHE A 74 -11.79 1.44 27.40
N ASN A 75 -12.58 0.38 27.32
CA ASN A 75 -13.84 0.36 26.60
C ASN A 75 -14.89 -0.43 27.40
N PRO A 76 -15.90 0.24 27.98
CA PRO A 76 -16.89 -0.41 28.82
C PRO A 76 -17.89 -1.26 28.04
N GLY A 77 -18.04 -1.03 26.73
CA GLY A 77 -19.07 -1.68 25.90
C GLY A 77 -20.52 -1.36 26.32
N VAL A 78 -20.71 -0.49 27.30
CA VAL A 78 -21.99 -0.04 27.86
C VAL A 78 -21.92 1.46 28.17
N LEU A 79 -23.08 2.11 28.28
CA LEU A 79 -23.16 3.52 28.65
C LEU A 79 -22.63 3.75 30.07
N VAL A 80 -21.70 4.70 30.21
CA VAL A 80 -21.18 5.16 31.50
C VAL A 80 -21.83 6.50 31.85
N PRO A 81 -22.37 6.67 33.08
CA PRO A 81 -23.05 7.92 33.47
C PRO A 81 -22.14 9.15 33.48
N HIS A 82 -20.87 8.99 33.83
CA HIS A 82 -19.87 10.05 33.80
C HIS A 82 -19.17 10.09 32.44
N LYS A 83 -18.75 11.28 31.99
CA LYS A 83 -18.00 11.40 30.75
C LYS A 83 -16.67 10.64 30.89
N TRP A 84 -16.28 9.96 29.81
CA TRP A 84 -15.07 9.15 29.76
C TRP A 84 -14.42 9.25 28.39
N GLU A 85 -13.16 8.82 28.28
CA GLU A 85 -12.40 8.84 27.04
C GLU A 85 -11.67 7.51 26.83
N HIS A 86 -11.89 6.92 25.65
CA HIS A 86 -11.09 5.82 25.14
C HIS A 86 -9.79 6.38 24.57
N ILE A 87 -8.68 6.04 25.22
CA ILE A 87 -7.34 6.34 24.70
C ILE A 87 -6.71 5.05 24.20
N ASP A 88 -6.23 5.05 22.97
CA ASP A 88 -5.47 3.91 22.43
C ASP A 88 -4.44 4.41 21.43
N THR A 89 -3.51 3.54 21.04
CA THR A 89 -2.43 3.86 20.11
C THR A 89 -2.64 3.15 18.78
N ILE A 90 -2.43 3.86 17.68
CA ILE A 90 -2.48 3.24 16.33
C ILE A 90 -1.39 2.17 16.21
N SER A 91 -0.26 2.30 16.92
CA SER A 91 0.76 1.26 17.04
C SER A 91 0.47 0.39 18.26
N LYS A 92 -0.09 -0.81 18.06
CA LYS A 92 -0.55 -1.71 19.12
C LYS A 92 0.51 -1.89 20.21
N GLY A 93 0.14 -1.56 21.45
CA GLY A 93 0.98 -1.71 22.63
C GLY A 93 2.20 -0.78 22.69
N ALA A 94 2.21 0.32 21.95
CA ALA A 94 3.31 1.29 21.96
C ALA A 94 2.83 2.74 21.91
N TRP A 95 3.11 3.49 22.98
CA TRP A 95 2.81 4.93 23.07
C TRP A 95 3.84 5.82 22.34
N GLY A 96 5.02 5.28 22.02
CA GLY A 96 6.07 5.96 21.25
C GLY A 96 6.43 5.21 19.96
N TYR A 97 7.23 5.86 19.11
CA TYR A 97 7.69 5.26 17.85
C TYR A 97 8.53 3.99 18.08
N LYS A 98 8.16 2.89 17.39
CA LYS A 98 8.94 1.65 17.32
C LYS A 98 9.48 1.46 15.92
N ARG A 99 10.80 1.26 15.81
CA ARG A 99 11.49 1.07 14.52
C ARG A 99 11.26 -0.32 13.92
N ASN A 100 11.12 -1.35 14.77
CA ASN A 100 10.98 -2.73 14.34
C ASN A 100 9.53 -3.19 14.51
N VAL A 101 8.69 -2.87 13.52
CA VAL A 101 7.24 -3.14 13.51
C VAL A 101 6.80 -3.59 12.13
N ASN A 102 5.81 -4.47 12.10
CA ASN A 102 5.18 -5.00 10.90
C ASN A 102 3.78 -4.39 10.73
N LEU A 103 3.13 -4.63 9.59
CA LEU A 103 1.78 -4.10 9.33
C LEU A 103 0.75 -4.51 10.40
N TRP A 104 0.80 -5.75 10.89
CA TRP A 104 -0.13 -6.25 11.91
C TRP A 104 0.07 -5.64 13.31
N ASP A 105 1.21 -4.96 13.54
CA ASP A 105 1.46 -4.21 14.78
C ASP A 105 0.73 -2.86 14.79
N TYR A 106 0.05 -2.50 13.71
CA TYR A 106 -0.82 -1.33 13.64
C TYR A 106 -2.30 -1.71 13.69
N LEU A 107 -3.13 -0.83 14.23
CA LEU A 107 -4.58 -0.93 14.08
C LEU A 107 -4.93 -0.82 12.59
N THR A 108 -5.79 -1.70 12.12
CA THR A 108 -6.45 -1.60 10.82
C THR A 108 -7.49 -0.47 10.84
N PRO A 109 -7.91 0.05 9.68
CA PRO A 109 -9.00 1.02 9.62
C PRO A 109 -10.28 0.53 10.29
N LEU A 110 -10.62 -0.75 10.13
CA LEU A 110 -11.79 -1.36 10.76
C LEU A 110 -11.64 -1.43 12.29
N GLU A 111 -10.47 -1.80 12.81
CA GLU A 111 -10.21 -1.78 14.26
C GLU A 111 -10.34 -0.36 14.82
N MET A 112 -9.81 0.66 14.12
CA MET A 112 -9.95 2.06 14.53
C MET A 112 -11.40 2.52 14.50
N LEU A 113 -12.13 2.23 13.43
CA LEU A 113 -13.55 2.58 13.30
C LEU A 113 -14.38 1.88 14.38
N ARG A 114 -14.11 0.60 14.65
CA ARG A 114 -14.76 -0.16 15.72
C ARG A 114 -14.56 0.52 17.07
N GLN A 115 -13.32 0.88 17.42
CA GLN A 115 -13.04 1.58 18.68
C GLN A 115 -13.77 2.91 18.76
N LEU A 116 -13.73 3.71 17.69
CA LEU A 116 -14.44 4.99 17.61
C LEU A 116 -15.95 4.82 17.81
N VAL A 117 -16.63 3.99 17.01
CA VAL A 117 -18.10 3.88 17.08
C VAL A 117 -18.55 3.32 18.43
N MET A 118 -17.79 2.37 18.99
CA MET A 118 -18.07 1.84 20.33
C MET A 118 -17.94 2.92 21.39
N ALA A 119 -16.84 3.69 21.37
CA ALA A 119 -16.60 4.74 22.36
C ALA A 119 -17.72 5.78 22.34
N ILE A 120 -18.08 6.29 21.15
CA ILE A 120 -19.10 7.33 21.00
C ILE A 120 -20.49 6.80 21.37
N SER A 121 -20.85 5.59 20.94
CA SER A 121 -22.16 4.98 21.26
C SER A 121 -22.35 4.81 22.77
N CYS A 122 -21.26 4.50 23.49
CA CYS A 122 -21.22 4.32 24.94
C CYS A 122 -20.96 5.62 25.73
N GLY A 123 -21.05 6.79 25.08
CA GLY A 123 -20.96 8.11 25.72
C GLY A 123 -19.54 8.64 25.93
N GLY A 124 -18.53 7.92 25.45
CA GLY A 124 -17.13 8.29 25.55
C GLY A 124 -16.69 9.31 24.49
N ASN A 125 -15.44 9.74 24.60
CA ASN A 125 -14.65 10.32 23.52
C ASN A 125 -13.63 9.28 23.04
N MET A 126 -13.03 9.49 21.86
CA MET A 126 -11.96 8.65 21.32
C MET A 126 -10.73 9.51 21.05
N MET A 127 -9.57 9.05 21.54
CA MET A 127 -8.28 9.66 21.26
C MET A 127 -7.31 8.58 20.77
N PHE A 128 -6.77 8.78 19.56
CA PHE A 128 -5.73 7.93 18.98
C PHE A 128 -4.36 8.57 19.17
N ASN A 129 -3.45 7.86 19.82
CA ASN A 129 -2.05 8.23 19.92
C ASN A 129 -1.28 7.84 18.65
N ILE A 130 -0.37 8.71 18.23
CA ILE A 130 0.65 8.45 17.22
C ILE A 130 2.04 8.71 17.81
N GLY A 131 3.03 7.93 17.38
CA GLY A 131 4.42 8.10 17.79
C GLY A 131 5.26 8.67 16.65
N PRO A 132 5.58 9.98 16.64
CA PRO A 132 6.54 10.53 15.69
C PRO A 132 7.93 9.93 15.87
N THR A 133 8.74 9.93 14.79
CA THR A 133 10.15 9.54 14.87
C THR A 133 10.95 10.51 15.75
N LYS A 134 12.21 10.16 16.07
CA LYS A 134 13.10 11.06 16.84
C LYS A 134 13.38 12.38 16.12
N GLU A 135 13.19 12.43 14.80
CA GLU A 135 13.29 13.62 13.96
C GLU A 135 12.00 14.45 13.93
N GLY A 136 10.93 14.01 14.61
CA GLY A 136 9.63 14.68 14.65
C GLY A 136 8.71 14.36 13.47
N THR A 137 9.02 13.34 12.67
CA THR A 137 8.24 12.96 11.48
C THR A 137 7.12 11.98 11.83
N ILE A 138 5.91 12.20 11.31
CA ILE A 138 4.84 11.21 11.33
C ILE A 138 5.11 10.22 10.19
N THR A 139 5.15 8.91 10.47
CA THR A 139 5.45 7.92 9.43
C THR A 139 4.25 7.71 8.49
N PRO A 140 4.50 7.33 7.21
CA PRO A 140 3.42 7.21 6.22
C PRO A 140 2.26 6.28 6.63
N ILE A 141 2.53 5.24 7.43
CA ILE A 141 1.47 4.33 7.91
C ILE A 141 0.51 5.04 8.89
N PHE A 142 1.00 5.93 9.77
CA PHE A 142 0.13 6.74 10.61
C PHE A 142 -0.66 7.76 9.78
N GLU A 143 -0.04 8.40 8.79
CA GLU A 143 -0.74 9.29 7.86
C GLU A 143 -1.87 8.57 7.12
N GLU A 144 -1.61 7.38 6.59
CA GLU A 144 -2.58 6.55 5.88
C GLU A 144 -3.78 6.25 6.79
N ARG A 145 -3.54 5.77 8.02
CA ARG A 145 -4.60 5.46 8.99
C ARG A 145 -5.45 6.66 9.37
N LEU A 146 -4.82 7.82 9.59
CA LEU A 146 -5.53 9.05 9.95
C LEU A 146 -6.33 9.62 8.78
N ARG A 147 -5.77 9.62 7.57
CA ARG A 147 -6.50 10.02 6.36
C ARG A 147 -7.64 9.07 6.06
N GLN A 148 -7.41 7.77 6.31
CA GLN A 148 -8.46 6.78 6.25
C GLN A 148 -9.57 7.19 7.23
N LEU A 149 -9.34 7.20 8.54
CA LEU A 149 -10.37 7.63 9.50
C LEU A 149 -11.08 8.96 9.11
N GLY A 150 -10.32 9.92 8.58
CA GLY A 150 -10.81 11.18 8.03
C GLY A 150 -11.81 11.04 6.87
N ASP A 151 -11.52 10.27 5.81
CA ASP A 151 -12.49 10.16 4.71
C ASP A 151 -13.78 9.44 5.16
N TRP A 152 -13.73 8.55 6.16
CA TRP A 152 -14.96 7.96 6.71
C TRP A 152 -15.78 8.97 7.50
N LEU A 153 -15.13 9.79 8.31
CA LEU A 153 -15.76 10.87 9.06
C LEU A 153 -16.35 11.95 8.14
N ASN A 154 -15.78 12.18 6.95
CA ASN A 154 -16.34 13.12 5.97
C ASN A 154 -17.74 12.70 5.50
N VAL A 155 -17.99 11.39 5.37
CA VAL A 155 -19.30 10.86 4.94
C VAL A 155 -20.23 10.62 6.14
N ASN A 156 -19.70 10.03 7.21
CA ASN A 156 -20.51 9.52 8.34
C ASN A 156 -20.48 10.43 9.56
N GLY A 157 -19.78 11.56 9.50
CA GLY A 157 -19.55 12.46 10.64
C GLY A 157 -20.82 13.00 11.29
N GLU A 158 -21.95 13.05 10.57
CA GLU A 158 -23.26 13.42 11.13
C GLU A 158 -23.69 12.49 12.29
N ALA A 159 -23.31 11.21 12.21
CA ALA A 159 -23.59 10.21 13.24
C ALA A 159 -22.65 10.28 14.46
N ILE A 160 -21.52 10.98 14.32
CA ILE A 160 -20.48 11.06 15.34
C ILE A 160 -20.51 12.43 16.04
N TYR A 161 -20.33 13.51 15.27
CA TYR A 161 -20.20 14.84 15.82
C TYR A 161 -21.55 15.35 16.36
N LYS A 162 -21.52 15.90 17.58
CA LYS A 162 -22.70 16.42 18.30
C LYS A 162 -23.78 15.36 18.59
N SER A 163 -23.46 14.09 18.38
CA SER A 163 -24.34 12.97 18.71
C SER A 163 -24.37 12.73 20.23
N LYS A 164 -25.33 11.93 20.66
CA LYS A 164 -25.47 11.42 22.03
C LYS A 164 -25.67 9.90 21.98
N PRO A 165 -25.34 9.17 23.06
CA PRO A 165 -25.76 7.78 23.22
C PRO A 165 -27.26 7.65 23.05
N TRP A 166 -27.69 6.65 22.28
CA TRP A 166 -29.09 6.29 22.21
C TRP A 166 -29.48 5.38 23.39
N THR A 167 -30.76 5.03 23.52
CA THR A 167 -31.24 4.15 24.61
C THR A 167 -30.58 2.76 24.58
N HIS A 168 -30.15 2.32 23.39
CA HIS A 168 -29.39 1.10 23.19
C HIS A 168 -28.04 1.47 22.57
N GLN A 169 -26.95 0.91 23.09
CA GLN A 169 -25.58 1.15 22.57
C GLN A 169 -25.27 0.23 21.38
N ASN A 170 -25.61 -1.05 21.52
CA ASN A 170 -25.35 -2.13 20.58
C ASN A 170 -26.67 -2.85 20.26
N ASP A 171 -26.82 -3.32 19.03
CA ASP A 171 -28.05 -3.99 18.62
C ASP A 171 -28.21 -5.39 19.22
N THR A 172 -29.47 -5.75 19.50
CA THR A 172 -29.84 -7.01 20.14
C THR A 172 -29.82 -8.22 19.20
N LEU A 173 -29.95 -8.01 17.88
CA LEU A 173 -29.94 -9.07 16.87
C LEU A 173 -28.63 -9.05 16.06
N THR A 174 -28.14 -7.87 15.68
CA THR A 174 -26.91 -7.72 14.90
C THR A 174 -25.77 -7.14 15.74
N LYS A 175 -24.94 -8.02 16.34
CA LYS A 175 -23.89 -7.68 17.32
C LYS A 175 -22.88 -6.61 16.90
N ASP A 176 -22.67 -6.40 15.61
CA ASP A 176 -21.72 -5.42 15.09
C ASP A 176 -22.39 -4.13 14.60
N VAL A 177 -23.61 -3.86 15.09
CA VAL A 177 -24.34 -2.61 14.90
C VAL A 177 -24.33 -1.79 16.18
N TRP A 178 -23.89 -0.53 16.08
CA TRP A 178 -23.78 0.40 17.19
C TRP A 178 -24.61 1.66 16.94
N TYR A 179 -25.13 2.27 17.99
CA TYR A 179 -26.09 3.35 17.88
C TYR A 179 -25.67 4.67 18.51
N THR A 180 -25.96 5.74 17.79
CA THR A 180 -25.97 7.11 18.31
C THR A 180 -27.27 7.80 17.94
N GLN A 181 -27.55 8.93 18.59
CA GLN A 181 -28.69 9.78 18.29
C GLN A 181 -28.24 11.21 18.05
N ASN A 182 -28.78 11.85 17.00
CA ASN A 182 -28.61 13.28 16.77
C ASN A 182 -29.94 13.87 16.31
N GLY A 183 -30.50 14.77 17.13
CA GLY A 183 -31.84 15.32 16.91
C GLY A 183 -32.92 14.22 16.92
N GLN A 184 -33.68 14.16 15.82
CA GLN A 184 -34.75 13.18 15.63
C GLN A 184 -34.32 11.90 14.88
N ALA A 185 -33.04 11.75 14.58
CA ALA A 185 -32.51 10.59 13.89
C ALA A 185 -31.72 9.68 14.84
N VAL A 186 -31.90 8.37 14.67
CA VAL A 186 -31.04 7.34 15.25
C VAL A 186 -30.12 6.85 14.14
N TYR A 187 -28.82 6.78 14.44
CA TYR A 187 -27.81 6.33 13.49
C TYR A 187 -27.37 4.94 13.87
N ALA A 188 -27.55 3.98 12.96
CA ALA A 188 -27.09 2.60 13.11
C ALA A 188 -25.79 2.42 12.33
N MET A 189 -24.66 2.32 13.02
CA MET A 189 -23.34 2.11 12.44
C MET A 189 -23.08 0.61 12.32
N VAL A 190 -23.16 0.11 11.09
CA VAL A 190 -23.01 -1.30 10.73
C VAL A 190 -21.57 -1.57 10.34
N LEU A 191 -20.83 -2.31 11.17
CA LEU A 191 -19.39 -2.54 10.97
C LEU A 191 -19.06 -3.46 9.79
N PHE A 192 -19.98 -4.35 9.42
CA PHE A 192 -19.79 -5.35 8.37
C PHE A 192 -20.95 -5.34 7.37
N TRP A 193 -20.64 -5.47 6.08
CA TRP A 193 -21.68 -5.61 5.06
C TRP A 193 -22.50 -6.89 5.29
N PRO A 194 -23.84 -6.83 5.26
CA PRO A 194 -24.67 -8.03 5.45
C PRO A 194 -24.55 -8.96 4.25
N LYS A 195 -24.21 -10.23 4.50
CA LYS A 195 -24.08 -11.27 3.44
C LYS A 195 -25.38 -11.52 2.67
N THR A 196 -26.51 -11.26 3.30
CA THR A 196 -27.86 -11.48 2.75
C THR A 196 -28.47 -10.21 2.15
N ASN A 197 -27.73 -9.10 2.14
CA ASN A 197 -28.24 -7.76 1.84
C ASN A 197 -29.38 -7.31 2.77
N GLU A 198 -29.58 -7.97 3.90
CA GLU A 198 -30.54 -7.55 4.92
C GLU A 198 -29.81 -7.43 6.26
N VAL A 199 -30.07 -6.34 6.98
CA VAL A 199 -29.65 -6.19 8.38
C VAL A 199 -30.87 -6.11 9.27
N GLU A 200 -30.85 -6.87 10.36
CA GLU A 200 -31.90 -6.88 11.36
C GLU A 200 -31.52 -5.92 12.49
N LEU A 201 -32.33 -4.88 12.70
CA LEU A 201 -32.15 -3.89 13.76
C LEU A 201 -33.11 -4.21 14.91
N GLY A 202 -32.69 -5.11 15.80
CA GLY A 202 -33.48 -5.61 16.91
C GLY A 202 -33.89 -4.55 17.93
N SER A 203 -33.12 -3.47 18.05
CA SER A 203 -33.43 -2.35 18.95
C SER A 203 -34.36 -1.30 18.33
N VAL A 204 -34.66 -1.38 17.04
CA VAL A 204 -35.46 -0.39 16.29
C VAL A 204 -36.84 -0.97 15.94
N ALA A 205 -37.89 -0.48 16.60
CA ALA A 205 -39.26 -0.90 16.32
C ALA A 205 -39.78 -0.35 14.97
N HIS A 206 -40.15 -1.22 14.04
CA HIS A 206 -40.57 -0.86 12.68
C HIS A 206 -41.78 0.07 12.67
N THR A 207 -42.76 -0.12 13.55
CA THR A 207 -43.91 0.80 13.70
C THR A 207 -43.51 2.26 13.98
N SER A 208 -42.33 2.48 14.55
CA SER A 208 -41.83 3.80 14.89
C SER A 208 -41.00 4.46 13.78
N VAL A 209 -40.59 3.68 12.76
CA VAL A 209 -39.78 4.13 11.63
C VAL A 209 -40.66 4.83 10.58
N SER A 210 -40.28 6.04 10.19
CA SER A 210 -40.88 6.76 9.06
C SER A 210 -40.14 6.49 7.75
N ASN A 211 -38.81 6.38 7.82
CA ASN A 211 -37.94 6.18 6.68
C ASN A 211 -36.52 5.78 7.11
N VAL A 212 -35.78 5.13 6.21
CA VAL A 212 -34.37 4.77 6.42
C VAL A 212 -33.52 5.32 5.27
N GLN A 213 -32.42 5.97 5.59
CA GLN A 213 -31.44 6.49 4.65
C GLN A 213 -30.06 5.94 4.97
N MET A 214 -29.15 6.00 4.00
CA MET A 214 -27.77 5.55 4.16
C MET A 214 -26.85 6.73 3.86
N LEU A 215 -25.98 7.08 4.81
CA LEU A 215 -25.13 8.26 4.64
C LEU A 215 -24.18 8.07 3.44
N GLY A 216 -24.15 9.09 2.58
CA GLY A 216 -23.41 9.06 1.32
C GLY A 216 -24.14 8.41 0.14
N VAL A 217 -25.40 7.99 0.31
CA VAL A 217 -26.24 7.41 -0.75
C VAL A 217 -27.48 8.26 -0.97
N GLU A 218 -27.82 8.55 -2.22
CA GLU A 218 -29.06 9.22 -2.55
C GLU A 218 -30.26 8.26 -2.47
N GLY A 219 -31.35 8.73 -1.89
CA GLY A 219 -32.60 7.98 -1.78
C GLY A 219 -32.81 7.28 -0.44
N ASN A 220 -33.95 6.61 -0.36
CA ASN A 220 -34.38 5.87 0.82
C ASN A 220 -34.14 4.37 0.61
N LEU A 221 -33.76 3.68 1.67
CA LEU A 221 -33.64 2.23 1.65
C LEU A 221 -35.00 1.58 1.91
N GLU A 222 -35.22 0.43 1.28
CA GLU A 222 -36.37 -0.42 1.61
C GLU A 222 -36.21 -0.97 3.04
N HIS A 223 -37.31 -0.96 3.78
CA HIS A 223 -37.39 -1.56 5.09
C HIS A 223 -38.73 -2.25 5.30
N LYS A 224 -38.73 -3.30 6.10
CA LYS A 224 -39.92 -4.11 6.41
C LYS A 224 -39.91 -4.51 7.89
N ALA A 225 -41.09 -4.88 8.40
CA ALA A 225 -41.21 -5.44 9.73
C ALA A 225 -40.67 -6.87 9.77
N GLY A 226 -39.82 -7.17 10.75
CA GLY A 226 -39.42 -8.52 11.12
C GLY A 226 -40.30 -9.09 12.23
N ALA A 227 -39.88 -10.22 12.82
CA ALA A 227 -40.54 -10.80 13.99
C ALA A 227 -40.49 -9.83 15.19
N ASP A 228 -41.53 -9.80 16.03
CA ASP A 228 -41.58 -8.93 17.21
C ASP A 228 -41.42 -7.42 16.92
N ASP A 229 -41.86 -6.97 15.73
CA ASP A 229 -41.83 -5.57 15.27
C ASP A 229 -40.42 -4.96 15.13
N HIS A 230 -39.35 -5.76 15.03
CA HIS A 230 -38.03 -5.20 14.70
C HIS A 230 -37.97 -4.72 13.23
N THR A 231 -37.00 -3.85 12.93
CA THR A 231 -36.82 -3.31 11.57
C THR A 231 -35.80 -4.14 10.80
N ILE A 232 -36.19 -4.66 9.63
CA ILE A 232 -35.27 -5.25 8.66
C ILE A 232 -35.03 -4.20 7.58
N VAL A 233 -33.77 -3.85 7.34
CA VAL A 233 -33.39 -2.90 6.28
C VAL A 233 -32.71 -3.68 5.16
N THR A 234 -33.23 -3.52 3.95
CA THR A 234 -32.61 -4.06 2.74
C THR A 234 -31.49 -3.12 2.33
N PHE A 235 -30.27 -3.62 2.47
CA PHE A 235 -29.08 -2.99 1.94
C PHE A 235 -29.09 -3.11 0.42
N PRO A 236 -28.54 -2.14 -0.30
CA PRO A 236 -28.24 -2.33 -1.72
C PRO A 236 -27.46 -3.65 -1.89
N HIS A 237 -27.58 -4.31 -3.04
CA HIS A 237 -26.86 -5.58 -3.27
C HIS A 237 -25.33 -5.46 -3.11
N VAL A 238 -24.80 -4.23 -3.02
CA VAL A 238 -23.37 -3.93 -2.97
C VAL A 238 -23.11 -2.65 -2.12
N ALA A 239 -21.95 -2.51 -1.46
CA ALA A 239 -21.71 -1.59 -0.33
C ALA A 239 -21.37 -0.10 -0.65
N PRO A 240 -21.95 0.92 0.02
CA PRO A 240 -21.53 2.30 -0.20
C PRO A 240 -20.15 2.63 0.24
N GLU A 241 -19.67 3.78 -0.21
CA GLU A 241 -18.30 4.22 -0.04
C GLU A 241 -18.14 5.05 1.22
N SER A 242 -17.24 4.64 2.11
CA SER A 242 -16.54 5.59 2.97
C SER A 242 -15.29 4.93 3.50
N LEU A 243 -14.39 4.50 2.60
CA LEU A 243 -12.95 4.73 2.73
C LEU A 243 -12.12 3.86 1.81
N LYS A 244 -11.07 4.47 1.27
CA LYS A 244 -9.96 3.85 0.56
C LYS A 244 -9.35 2.69 1.35
N THR A 245 -9.77 1.48 1.00
CA THR A 245 -8.86 0.39 0.67
C THR A 245 -9.10 0.00 -0.79
N SER A 246 -8.92 0.97 -1.69
CA SER A 246 -7.91 0.84 -2.74
C SER A 246 -7.94 -0.31 -3.77
N LEU A 247 -8.91 -1.21 -3.72
CA LEU A 247 -8.84 -2.52 -4.36
C LEU A 247 -10.18 -3.00 -4.88
N ILE A 248 -11.15 -2.11 -5.05
CA ILE A 248 -12.51 -2.57 -5.35
C ILE A 248 -13.06 -1.86 -6.59
N PHE A 249 -12.31 -0.91 -7.16
CA PHE A 249 -12.72 -0.16 -8.34
C PHE A 249 -12.27 -0.78 -9.64
N VAL A 250 -12.24 -2.10 -9.75
CA VAL A 250 -12.08 -2.71 -11.07
C VAL A 250 -12.90 -3.99 -11.06
N SER A 251 -14.09 -3.87 -11.60
CA SER A 251 -14.99 -4.98 -11.81
C SER A 251 -14.83 -5.41 -13.26
N ALA A 252 -14.21 -6.56 -13.48
CA ALA A 252 -14.05 -7.07 -14.82
C ALA A 252 -15.37 -7.70 -15.31
N ILE A 253 -15.77 -7.38 -16.54
CA ILE A 253 -16.99 -7.92 -17.18
C ILE A 253 -16.67 -9.14 -18.04
N LEU A 254 -17.47 -10.20 -18.00
CA LEU A 254 -17.26 -11.44 -18.78
C LEU A 254 -18.23 -11.51 -19.98
N VAL A 255 -17.73 -11.59 -21.23
CA VAL A 255 -18.55 -11.74 -22.47
C VAL A 255 -18.07 -12.93 -23.32
N THR A 256 -18.77 -14.07 -23.37
CA THR A 256 -18.20 -15.35 -23.90
C THR A 256 -18.59 -15.71 -25.36
N TYR A 257 -17.71 -16.46 -26.04
CA TYR A 257 -17.90 -17.26 -27.27
C TYR A 257 -17.06 -18.57 -27.15
N VAL A 258 -16.97 -19.46 -28.18
CA VAL A 258 -16.16 -20.72 -28.18
C VAL A 258 -15.11 -20.86 -29.35
N LEU A 259 -13.81 -21.15 -29.09
CA LEU A 259 -12.99 -22.30 -29.62
C LEU A 259 -11.43 -22.23 -29.59
N SER A 260 -10.88 -23.33 -29.05
CA SER A 260 -9.66 -24.15 -29.34
C SER A 260 -8.20 -23.69 -29.10
N ALA A 261 -7.45 -24.61 -28.48
CA ALA A 261 -6.12 -24.50 -27.84
C ALA A 261 -4.92 -24.92 -28.75
N PRO A 262 -3.66 -24.73 -28.30
CA PRO A 262 -2.50 -24.52 -29.18
C PRO A 262 -1.64 -25.77 -29.46
N ASN A 263 -0.74 -25.63 -30.45
CA ASN A 263 0.28 -26.62 -30.82
C ASN A 263 1.59 -26.44 -30.06
N ALA A 264 2.24 -27.57 -29.73
CA ALA A 264 3.55 -27.66 -29.10
C ALA A 264 4.71 -27.32 -30.07
N THR A 265 5.79 -26.74 -29.52
CA THR A 265 7.01 -26.34 -30.23
C THR A 265 8.02 -27.50 -30.38
N LYS A 266 8.71 -27.53 -31.53
CA LYS A 266 9.84 -28.42 -31.87
C LYS A 266 11.17 -27.88 -31.29
N PRO A 267 12.24 -28.70 -31.19
CA PRO A 267 13.56 -28.21 -30.80
C PRO A 267 14.10 -27.22 -31.85
N GLY A 268 14.48 -26.01 -31.41
CA GLY A 268 14.98 -24.93 -32.26
C GLY A 268 16.42 -25.13 -32.71
N ALA A 269 16.78 -24.52 -33.84
CA ALA A 269 18.14 -24.37 -34.32
C ALA A 269 19.00 -23.59 -33.30
N ARG A 270 20.31 -23.85 -33.28
CA ARG A 270 21.27 -23.11 -32.43
C ARG A 270 21.25 -21.62 -32.79
N TYR A 271 21.32 -20.74 -31.80
CA TYR A 271 21.41 -19.29 -32.01
C TYR A 271 22.87 -18.85 -32.18
N ASP A 272 23.15 -18.09 -33.23
CA ASP A 272 24.46 -17.45 -33.43
C ASP A 272 24.57 -16.20 -32.54
N PRO A 273 25.78 -15.79 -32.11
CA PRO A 273 26.01 -14.55 -31.35
C PRO A 273 25.91 -13.32 -32.26
N LYS A 274 24.70 -13.10 -32.78
CA LYS A 274 24.30 -11.98 -33.63
C LYS A 274 22.85 -11.63 -33.34
N TRP A 275 22.52 -10.35 -33.23
CA TRP A 275 21.15 -9.89 -32.98
C TRP A 275 20.10 -10.50 -33.92
N ASP A 276 20.34 -10.50 -35.24
CA ASP A 276 19.44 -11.12 -36.23
C ASP A 276 19.13 -12.60 -35.95
N SER A 277 20.00 -13.32 -35.24
CA SER A 277 19.76 -14.70 -34.81
C SER A 277 19.09 -14.76 -33.45
N LEU A 278 19.56 -13.96 -32.49
CA LEU A 278 19.06 -13.96 -31.10
C LEU A 278 17.60 -13.50 -31.03
N ASP A 279 17.24 -12.45 -31.77
CA ASP A 279 15.89 -11.85 -31.76
C ASP A 279 14.83 -12.75 -32.44
N LYS A 280 15.25 -13.86 -33.06
CA LYS A 280 14.33 -14.88 -33.60
C LYS A 280 13.86 -15.87 -32.52
N ARG A 281 14.43 -15.83 -31.32
CA ARG A 281 14.05 -16.71 -30.22
C ARG A 281 12.60 -16.41 -29.82
N PRO A 282 11.72 -17.43 -29.77
CA PRO A 282 10.38 -17.22 -29.23
C PRO A 282 10.46 -17.00 -27.72
N ILE A 283 9.74 -15.99 -27.23
CA ILE A 283 9.62 -15.75 -25.80
C ILE A 283 8.95 -16.95 -25.10
N PRO A 284 9.51 -17.45 -23.98
CA PRO A 284 8.85 -18.46 -23.16
C PRO A 284 7.44 -18.02 -22.72
N GLY A 285 6.44 -18.87 -22.94
CA GLY A 285 5.02 -18.53 -22.73
C GLY A 285 4.69 -18.10 -21.29
N TRP A 286 5.41 -18.63 -20.29
CA TRP A 286 5.18 -18.26 -18.89
C TRP A 286 5.37 -16.76 -18.63
N TYR A 287 6.29 -16.10 -19.35
CA TYR A 287 6.58 -14.70 -19.11
C TYR A 287 5.45 -13.80 -19.61
N ASP A 288 4.89 -14.10 -20.79
CA ASP A 288 3.69 -13.41 -21.25
C ASP A 288 2.48 -13.72 -20.36
N GLU A 289 2.37 -14.93 -19.82
CA GLU A 289 1.24 -15.33 -18.97
C GLU A 289 1.27 -14.72 -17.55
N ALA A 290 2.45 -14.41 -17.02
CA ALA A 290 2.67 -13.99 -15.63
C ALA A 290 2.10 -12.59 -15.30
N LYS A 291 2.25 -11.63 -16.22
CA LYS A 291 1.74 -10.24 -16.16
C LYS A 291 2.24 -9.33 -15.02
N VAL A 292 2.39 -9.85 -13.80
CA VAL A 292 2.74 -9.08 -12.58
C VAL A 292 3.99 -9.67 -11.94
N GLY A 293 5.00 -8.84 -11.69
CA GLY A 293 6.23 -9.19 -10.97
C GLY A 293 6.54 -8.19 -9.84
N ILE A 294 7.38 -8.61 -8.89
CA ILE A 294 7.89 -7.75 -7.82
C ILE A 294 9.39 -7.57 -7.99
N PHE A 295 9.84 -6.31 -7.97
CA PHE A 295 11.24 -5.92 -8.02
C PHE A 295 11.73 -5.51 -6.63
N ILE A 296 12.98 -5.83 -6.29
CA ILE A 296 13.56 -5.51 -4.98
C ILE A 296 14.91 -4.82 -5.19
N HIS A 297 14.98 -3.53 -4.85
CA HIS A 297 16.25 -2.79 -4.76
C HIS A 297 16.72 -2.73 -3.31
N TRP A 298 17.69 -3.57 -2.99
CA TRP A 298 18.25 -3.66 -1.65
C TRP A 298 19.77 -3.77 -1.68
N GLY A 299 20.43 -2.90 -0.93
CA GLY A 299 21.89 -2.84 -0.90
C GLY A 299 22.39 -1.82 0.12
N VAL A 300 23.69 -1.52 0.07
CA VAL A 300 24.34 -0.62 1.03
C VAL A 300 23.72 0.78 1.09
N PHE A 301 23.11 1.25 0.00
CA PHE A 301 22.37 2.52 -0.06
C PHE A 301 21.15 2.56 0.89
N SER A 302 20.58 1.40 1.26
CA SER A 302 19.51 1.33 2.25
C SER A 302 19.99 1.71 3.66
N VAL A 303 21.31 1.76 3.93
CA VAL A 303 21.89 2.13 5.24
C VAL A 303 21.75 3.63 5.55
N PRO A 304 22.27 4.56 4.70
CA PRO A 304 21.99 5.98 4.88
C PRO A 304 20.49 6.27 4.73
N SER A 305 19.80 5.58 3.80
CA SER A 305 18.37 5.77 3.51
C SER A 305 17.99 7.22 3.23
N TYR A 306 18.92 8.03 2.71
CA TYR A 306 18.76 9.45 2.48
C TYR A 306 18.89 9.70 0.98
N MET A 307 17.80 10.12 0.34
CA MET A 307 17.55 9.89 -1.10
C MET A 307 17.29 8.41 -1.39
N ASP A 308 18.05 7.79 -2.28
CA ASP A 308 17.78 6.48 -2.88
C ASP A 308 19.09 5.75 -3.26
N GLU A 309 19.03 4.76 -4.15
CA GLU A 309 20.19 4.00 -4.64
C GLU A 309 21.30 4.86 -5.26
N TRP A 310 20.98 6.06 -5.75
CA TRP A 310 21.94 7.02 -6.30
C TRP A 310 22.65 7.87 -5.25
N HIS A 311 22.42 7.61 -3.95
CA HIS A 311 23.06 8.32 -2.84
C HIS A 311 24.57 8.49 -3.02
N TRP A 312 25.25 7.44 -3.49
CA TRP A 312 26.70 7.48 -3.72
C TRP A 312 27.10 8.51 -4.79
N LYS A 313 26.38 8.53 -5.92
CA LYS A 313 26.62 9.48 -7.02
C LYS A 313 26.38 10.92 -6.54
N ALA A 314 25.27 11.14 -5.84
CA ALA A 314 24.94 12.44 -5.26
C ALA A 314 26.00 12.92 -4.25
N TYR A 315 26.52 12.02 -3.41
CA TYR A 315 27.56 12.35 -2.43
C TYR A 315 28.91 12.70 -3.09
N LYS A 316 29.24 12.12 -4.25
CA LYS A 316 30.58 12.20 -4.86
C LYS A 316 30.82 13.32 -5.88
N LYS A 317 29.89 14.26 -6.06
CA LYS A 317 30.03 15.53 -6.83
C LYS A 317 29.78 15.47 -8.35
N GLU A 318 28.61 15.02 -8.80
CA GLU A 318 28.11 15.47 -10.12
C GLU A 318 26.90 16.42 -10.03
N GLU A 319 26.12 16.39 -8.95
CA GLU A 319 25.12 17.42 -8.63
C GLU A 319 25.07 17.65 -7.10
N ILE A 320 25.21 18.89 -6.64
CA ILE A 320 25.23 19.21 -5.21
C ILE A 320 23.80 19.37 -4.70
N VAL A 321 23.36 18.48 -3.80
CA VAL A 321 22.13 18.65 -3.02
C VAL A 321 22.48 19.22 -1.64
N GLN A 322 22.10 20.47 -1.38
CA GLN A 322 22.40 21.23 -0.15
C GLN A 322 21.97 20.48 1.14
N ALA A 323 20.90 19.68 1.08
CA ALA A 323 20.36 18.96 2.23
C ALA A 323 21.31 17.87 2.78
N VAL A 324 22.14 17.25 1.94
CA VAL A 324 23.18 16.29 2.36
C VAL A 324 24.29 17.00 3.15
N VAL A 325 24.67 18.20 2.70
CA VAL A 325 25.65 19.05 3.40
C VAL A 325 25.12 19.45 4.77
N ASP A 326 23.83 19.75 4.87
CA ASP A 326 23.19 20.16 6.12
C ASP A 326 23.04 18.99 7.10
N PHE A 327 22.73 17.78 6.63
CA PHE A 327 22.75 16.56 7.45
C PHE A 327 24.12 16.29 8.07
N MET A 328 25.20 16.40 7.28
CA MET A 328 26.57 16.20 7.75
C MET A 328 26.96 17.22 8.82
N LYS A 329 26.59 18.50 8.64
CA LYS A 329 26.84 19.57 9.62
C LYS A 329 26.06 19.38 10.92
N ALA A 330 24.85 18.83 10.85
CA ALA A 330 23.98 18.66 12.02
C ALA A 330 24.37 17.46 12.89
N ASN A 331 25.00 16.42 12.31
CA ASN A 331 25.20 15.13 12.99
C ASN A 331 26.66 14.78 13.27
N TYR A 332 27.64 15.53 12.72
CA TYR A 332 29.06 15.26 12.91
C TYR A 332 29.83 16.55 13.23
N PRO A 333 30.99 16.46 13.93
CA PRO A 333 31.77 17.63 14.30
C PRO A 333 32.20 18.48 13.09
N PRO A 334 32.43 19.80 13.27
CA PRO A 334 32.96 20.66 12.22
C PRO A 334 34.28 20.10 11.66
N ASN A 335 34.40 20.05 10.33
CA ASN A 335 35.53 19.47 9.57
C ASN A 335 35.63 17.94 9.56
N TRP A 336 34.57 17.23 9.95
CA TRP A 336 34.49 15.78 9.76
C TRP A 336 34.55 15.42 8.27
N THR A 337 35.60 14.71 7.89
CA THR A 337 35.83 14.21 6.54
C THR A 337 35.37 12.75 6.43
N TYR A 338 35.12 12.27 5.22
CA TYR A 338 34.80 10.85 5.01
C TYR A 338 35.92 9.93 5.53
N GLN A 339 37.16 10.41 5.47
CA GLN A 339 38.36 9.71 5.92
C GLN A 339 38.44 9.62 7.46
N ASP A 340 37.76 10.48 8.22
CA ASP A 340 37.77 10.41 9.68
C ASP A 340 37.01 9.18 10.22
N PHE A 341 36.16 8.55 9.39
CA PHE A 341 35.60 7.23 9.68
C PHE A 341 36.68 6.12 9.71
N ALA A 342 37.85 6.34 9.09
CA ALA A 342 38.95 5.37 9.06
C ALA A 342 39.67 5.20 10.41
N ASN A 343 39.67 6.22 11.29
CA ASN A 343 40.25 6.10 12.64
C ASN A 343 39.47 5.14 13.56
N GLN A 344 38.30 4.67 13.10
CA GLN A 344 37.49 3.66 13.77
C GLN A 344 37.72 2.25 13.18
N PHE A 345 38.72 2.08 12.31
CA PHE A 345 39.03 0.83 11.60
C PHE A 345 40.49 0.39 11.88
N THR A 346 40.70 -0.43 12.91
CA THR A 346 42.04 -0.64 13.52
C THR A 346 42.89 -1.79 12.97
N ALA A 347 42.38 -2.61 12.06
CA ALA A 347 43.15 -3.56 11.22
C ALA A 347 44.29 -4.36 11.89
N GLU A 348 44.13 -4.74 13.16
CA GLU A 348 45.21 -5.25 14.03
C GLU A 348 45.73 -6.67 13.65
N PHE A 349 45.15 -7.31 12.63
CA PHE A 349 45.51 -8.67 12.18
C PHE A 349 45.73 -8.81 10.66
N PHE A 350 46.16 -7.74 9.98
CA PHE A 350 46.33 -7.75 8.52
C PHE A 350 47.52 -8.63 8.04
N ASP A 351 47.24 -9.67 7.21
CA ASP A 351 48.19 -10.56 6.51
C ASP A 351 48.15 -10.35 4.97
N PRO A 352 49.28 -10.03 4.30
CA PRO A 352 49.32 -9.75 2.87
C PRO A 352 49.13 -10.97 1.92
N ASN A 353 49.08 -12.22 2.41
CA ASN A 353 48.62 -13.35 1.60
C ASN A 353 47.09 -13.51 1.61
N HIS A 354 46.41 -13.02 2.65
CA HIS A 354 44.95 -12.82 2.64
C HIS A 354 44.56 -11.66 1.69
N TRP A 355 45.51 -10.78 1.37
CA TRP A 355 45.33 -9.78 0.32
C TRP A 355 45.31 -10.32 -1.12
N ALA A 356 45.58 -11.61 -1.34
CA ALA A 356 45.35 -12.23 -2.64
C ALA A 356 43.86 -12.61 -2.85
N ASP A 357 43.04 -12.69 -1.79
CA ASP A 357 41.58 -12.91 -1.82
C ASP A 357 40.77 -11.59 -1.89
N VAL A 358 41.38 -10.49 -2.36
CA VAL A 358 40.87 -9.10 -2.32
C VAL A 358 39.72 -8.82 -3.31
N PHE A 359 38.86 -9.82 -3.56
CA PHE A 359 37.58 -9.71 -4.27
C PHE A 359 36.35 -9.94 -3.35
N ASN A 360 36.49 -9.68 -2.05
CA ASN A 360 35.46 -9.94 -1.03
C ASN A 360 34.62 -8.68 -0.68
N TRP A 361 33.88 -8.13 -1.64
CA TRP A 361 32.88 -7.07 -1.40
C TRP A 361 31.46 -7.53 -1.75
N ASN A 362 31.05 -8.64 -1.14
CA ASN A 362 29.73 -9.23 -1.27
C ASN A 362 29.13 -9.53 0.11
N ALA A 363 27.85 -9.93 0.16
CA ALA A 363 27.11 -10.15 1.40
C ALA A 363 27.62 -11.33 2.26
N MET A 364 28.41 -12.26 1.69
CA MET A 364 29.04 -13.36 2.44
C MET A 364 30.27 -12.88 3.21
N ASP A 365 31.03 -11.94 2.66
CA ASP A 365 32.29 -11.50 3.25
C ASP A 365 32.16 -10.21 4.08
N VAL A 366 31.17 -9.37 3.78
CA VAL A 366 30.97 -8.06 4.42
C VAL A 366 29.50 -7.86 4.77
N GLY A 367 29.23 -7.43 6.01
CA GLY A 367 27.88 -7.12 6.48
C GLY A 367 27.11 -8.36 6.96
N PRO A 368 26.07 -8.85 6.24
CA PRO A 368 25.20 -9.93 6.72
C PRO A 368 25.88 -11.28 6.94
N ASN A 369 27.04 -11.53 6.31
CA ASN A 369 27.72 -12.83 6.27
C ASN A 369 26.78 -13.97 5.81
N ARG A 370 26.00 -13.70 4.76
CA ARG A 370 24.90 -14.56 4.30
C ARG A 370 24.65 -14.41 2.81
N ASP A 371 24.36 -15.53 2.15
CA ASP A 371 23.96 -15.57 0.75
C ASP A 371 22.50 -15.15 0.62
N LEU A 372 22.30 -13.84 0.51
CA LEU A 372 20.97 -13.24 0.42
C LEU A 372 20.25 -13.64 -0.87
N VAL A 373 20.97 -13.72 -2.00
CA VAL A 373 20.39 -14.08 -3.30
C VAL A 373 19.91 -15.53 -3.28
N GLY A 374 20.74 -16.45 -2.79
CA GLY A 374 20.38 -17.86 -2.68
C GLY A 374 19.21 -18.09 -1.72
N ASP A 375 19.15 -17.37 -0.60
CA ASP A 375 18.05 -17.53 0.36
C ASP A 375 16.72 -16.98 -0.16
N VAL A 376 16.73 -15.79 -0.79
CA VAL A 376 15.53 -15.25 -1.46
C VAL A 376 15.09 -16.16 -2.59
N SER A 377 16.03 -16.63 -3.41
CA SER A 377 15.76 -17.52 -4.53
C SER A 377 15.07 -18.82 -4.10
N LYS A 378 15.55 -19.46 -3.03
CA LYS A 378 14.92 -20.65 -2.44
C LYS A 378 13.51 -20.35 -1.93
N ALA A 379 13.31 -19.23 -1.23
CA ALA A 379 12.02 -18.86 -0.67
C ALA A 379 10.98 -18.54 -1.75
N VAL A 380 11.36 -17.78 -2.79
CA VAL A 380 10.51 -17.43 -3.94
C VAL A 380 10.05 -18.70 -4.65
N ARG A 381 10.98 -19.64 -4.93
CA ARG A 381 10.63 -20.90 -5.60
C ARG A 381 9.78 -21.82 -4.72
N ALA A 382 10.03 -21.86 -3.41
CA ALA A 382 9.19 -22.62 -2.48
C ALA A 382 7.74 -22.11 -2.45
N ALA A 383 7.52 -20.83 -2.76
CA ALA A 383 6.19 -20.23 -2.94
C ALA A 383 5.57 -20.48 -4.33
N GLY A 384 6.24 -21.23 -5.21
CA GLY A 384 5.76 -21.51 -6.57
C GLY A 384 5.93 -20.36 -7.56
N LEU A 385 6.73 -19.34 -7.21
CA LEU A 385 6.97 -18.16 -8.04
C LEU A 385 8.22 -18.33 -8.92
N LYS A 386 8.25 -17.55 -10.01
CA LYS A 386 9.42 -17.40 -10.88
C LYS A 386 10.43 -16.47 -10.23
N PHE A 387 11.72 -16.78 -10.38
CA PHE A 387 12.80 -16.02 -9.76
C PHE A 387 13.66 -15.34 -10.81
N GLY A 388 13.77 -14.01 -10.75
CA GLY A 388 14.64 -13.22 -11.61
C GLY A 388 15.78 -12.56 -10.85
N THR A 389 16.79 -12.11 -11.59
CA THR A 389 17.95 -11.38 -11.08
C THR A 389 18.14 -10.10 -11.86
N TYR A 390 18.37 -9.00 -11.15
CA TYR A 390 18.89 -7.77 -11.73
C TYR A 390 20.41 -7.73 -11.68
N HIS A 391 21.04 -7.21 -12.73
CA HIS A 391 22.49 -7.06 -12.80
C HIS A 391 22.88 -5.72 -13.45
N SER A 392 23.59 -4.88 -12.71
CA SER A 392 24.19 -3.66 -13.25
C SER A 392 25.48 -4.02 -13.97
N LEU A 393 25.54 -3.79 -15.30
CA LEU A 393 26.70 -4.12 -16.13
C LEU A 393 27.94 -3.33 -15.70
N PHE A 394 27.79 -2.06 -15.34
CA PHE A 394 28.90 -1.23 -14.86
C PHE A 394 29.00 -1.20 -13.33
N GLU A 395 30.21 -0.93 -12.85
CA GLU A 395 30.51 -0.73 -11.44
C GLU A 395 31.24 0.61 -11.23
N TRP A 396 30.63 1.54 -10.48
CA TRP A 396 31.06 2.95 -10.36
C TRP A 396 32.53 3.18 -10.00
N PHE A 397 33.11 2.29 -9.19
CA PHE A 397 34.44 2.45 -8.62
C PHE A 397 35.40 1.33 -9.01
N ASN A 398 34.98 0.40 -9.87
CA ASN A 398 35.88 -0.65 -10.34
C ASN A 398 36.99 -0.03 -11.20
N PRO A 399 38.27 -0.17 -10.81
CA PRO A 399 39.38 0.41 -11.57
C PRO A 399 39.46 -0.11 -13.00
N LEU A 400 39.06 -1.36 -13.25
CA LEU A 400 39.07 -1.96 -14.58
C LEU A 400 37.99 -1.32 -15.46
N PHE A 401 36.76 -1.13 -14.93
CA PHE A 401 35.70 -0.45 -15.68
C PHE A 401 36.11 0.98 -16.04
N ARG A 402 36.68 1.72 -15.08
CA ARG A 402 37.17 3.08 -15.33
C ARG A 402 38.29 3.12 -16.36
N ALA A 403 39.22 2.17 -16.33
CA ALA A 403 40.29 2.08 -17.33
C ALA A 403 39.72 1.79 -18.74
N ASP A 404 38.74 0.89 -18.84
CA ASP A 404 38.05 0.62 -20.10
C ASP A 404 37.28 1.86 -20.59
N ALA A 405 36.60 2.57 -19.70
CA ALA A 405 35.91 3.83 -20.01
C ALA A 405 36.86 4.96 -20.45
N ASP A 406 37.99 5.14 -19.77
CA ASP A 406 39.04 6.13 -20.11
C ASP A 406 39.66 5.83 -21.49
N SER A 407 39.65 4.57 -21.92
CA SER A 407 40.08 4.17 -23.27
C SER A 407 39.04 4.51 -24.36
N GLY A 408 37.83 4.94 -23.96
CA GLY A 408 36.67 5.05 -24.83
C GLY A 408 36.10 3.68 -25.21
N PHE A 409 36.10 2.73 -24.28
CA PHE A 409 35.61 1.34 -24.45
C PHE A 409 36.32 0.56 -25.56
N LYS A 410 37.61 0.84 -25.79
CA LYS A 410 38.45 0.12 -26.77
C LYS A 410 39.10 -1.12 -26.18
N THR A 411 39.22 -1.19 -24.86
CA THR A 411 39.60 -2.37 -24.09
C THR A 411 38.36 -2.95 -23.42
N GLN A 412 38.40 -4.25 -23.10
CA GLN A 412 37.28 -5.01 -22.50
C GLN A 412 37.78 -5.81 -21.29
N THR A 413 38.79 -5.30 -20.57
CA THR A 413 39.45 -6.05 -19.49
C THR A 413 38.49 -6.29 -18.33
N TYR A 414 37.69 -5.28 -17.99
CA TYR A 414 36.64 -5.40 -16.97
C TYR A 414 35.61 -6.47 -17.37
N VAL A 415 35.18 -6.41 -18.63
CA VAL A 415 34.19 -7.35 -19.18
C VAL A 415 34.71 -8.79 -19.14
N ASP A 416 35.96 -9.02 -19.52
CA ASP A 416 36.55 -10.37 -19.58
C ASP A 416 36.90 -10.98 -18.23
N THR A 417 37.24 -10.15 -17.25
CA THR A 417 37.83 -10.64 -15.99
C THR A 417 36.90 -10.52 -14.79
N LYS A 418 35.82 -9.74 -14.91
CA LYS A 418 34.91 -9.43 -13.81
C LYS A 418 33.46 -9.66 -14.23
N GLU A 419 32.95 -8.85 -15.14
CA GLU A 419 31.51 -8.79 -15.43
C GLU A 419 30.96 -10.08 -16.05
N ASN A 420 31.53 -10.58 -17.16
CA ASN A 420 31.02 -11.80 -17.76
C ASN A 420 31.15 -13.01 -16.82
N PRO A 421 32.32 -13.29 -16.21
CA PRO A 421 32.45 -14.37 -15.23
C PRO A 421 31.37 -14.36 -14.14
N GLU A 422 31.00 -13.18 -13.62
CA GLU A 422 29.93 -13.03 -12.63
C GLU A 422 28.55 -13.35 -13.21
N LEU A 423 28.25 -12.94 -14.43
CA LEU A 423 27.00 -13.33 -15.11
C LEU A 423 26.92 -14.85 -15.32
N TYR A 424 28.00 -15.50 -15.75
CA TYR A 424 28.05 -16.97 -15.86
C TYR A 424 27.85 -17.64 -14.49
N GLU A 425 28.51 -17.16 -13.45
CA GLU A 425 28.33 -17.69 -12.09
C GLU A 425 26.89 -17.51 -11.61
N LEU A 426 26.32 -16.32 -11.76
CA LEU A 426 24.94 -16.00 -11.36
C LEU A 426 23.94 -16.95 -12.01
N VAL A 427 24.10 -17.21 -13.32
CA VAL A 427 23.22 -18.12 -14.06
C VAL A 427 23.39 -19.56 -13.62
N ASN A 428 24.63 -20.04 -13.47
CA ASN A 428 24.89 -21.44 -13.10
C ASN A 428 24.52 -21.74 -11.64
N THR A 429 24.69 -20.77 -10.74
CA THR A 429 24.44 -20.91 -9.30
C THR A 429 22.98 -20.73 -8.97
N TYR A 430 22.34 -19.65 -9.43
CA TYR A 430 20.98 -19.31 -9.02
C TYR A 430 19.90 -19.71 -10.03
N GLN A 431 20.28 -20.05 -11.26
CA GLN A 431 19.38 -20.53 -12.33
C GLN A 431 18.14 -19.64 -12.52
N PRO A 432 18.29 -18.31 -12.71
CA PRO A 432 17.16 -17.40 -12.80
C PRO A 432 16.28 -17.68 -14.02
N ASP A 433 14.97 -17.48 -13.86
CA ASP A 433 13.99 -17.43 -14.95
C ASP A 433 14.06 -16.09 -15.71
N LEU A 434 14.64 -15.04 -15.14
CA LEU A 434 14.77 -13.72 -15.76
C LEU A 434 16.11 -13.08 -15.41
N ILE A 435 16.81 -12.52 -16.39
CA ILE A 435 17.99 -11.67 -16.18
C ILE A 435 17.67 -10.26 -16.68
N TRP A 436 17.60 -9.32 -15.75
CA TRP A 436 17.33 -7.91 -16.00
C TRP A 436 18.66 -7.15 -15.97
N SER A 437 19.25 -6.87 -17.12
CA SER A 437 20.49 -6.09 -17.18
C SER A 437 20.18 -4.59 -17.09
N ASP A 438 21.13 -3.81 -16.58
CA ASP A 438 21.00 -2.36 -16.50
C ASP A 438 22.36 -1.67 -16.54
N GLY A 439 22.35 -0.35 -16.74
CA GLY A 439 23.55 0.45 -16.56
C GLY A 439 24.63 0.13 -17.59
N ALA A 440 24.32 0.25 -18.88
CA ALA A 440 25.28 0.06 -19.96
C ALA A 440 26.52 0.99 -19.89
N GLY A 441 26.53 1.98 -18.99
CA GLY A 441 27.74 2.72 -18.60
C GLY A 441 28.42 3.50 -19.73
N GLY A 442 27.73 3.73 -20.86
CA GLY A 442 28.28 4.32 -22.08
C GLY A 442 28.93 3.32 -23.05
N GLY A 443 29.06 2.04 -22.68
CA GLY A 443 29.54 0.97 -23.54
C GLY A 443 28.41 0.36 -24.39
N ASN A 444 28.73 0.01 -25.63
CA ASN A 444 27.80 -0.67 -26.52
C ASN A 444 27.79 -2.20 -26.31
N SER A 445 26.85 -2.92 -26.92
CA SER A 445 26.73 -4.37 -26.75
C SER A 445 27.96 -5.16 -27.20
N GLN A 446 28.75 -4.62 -28.12
CA GLN A 446 30.03 -5.21 -28.53
C GLN A 446 31.07 -5.12 -27.41
N TYR A 447 31.15 -3.98 -26.72
CA TYR A 447 32.01 -3.81 -25.55
C TYR A 447 31.59 -4.76 -24.42
N TRP A 448 30.29 -4.90 -24.15
CA TRP A 448 29.77 -5.81 -23.13
C TRP A 448 29.84 -7.30 -23.52
N LYS A 449 30.13 -7.61 -24.79
CA LYS A 449 30.09 -8.97 -25.36
C LYS A 449 28.72 -9.64 -25.18
N SER A 450 27.66 -8.83 -25.16
CA SER A 450 26.29 -9.28 -24.85
C SER A 450 25.78 -10.33 -25.83
N GLU A 451 26.06 -10.20 -27.13
CA GLU A 451 25.65 -11.19 -28.14
C GLU A 451 26.25 -12.58 -27.86
N ALA A 452 27.50 -12.63 -27.37
CA ALA A 452 28.17 -13.89 -27.04
C ALA A 452 27.58 -14.52 -25.78
N PHE A 453 27.34 -13.72 -24.74
CA PHE A 453 26.70 -14.17 -23.51
C PHE A 453 25.28 -14.68 -23.75
N LEU A 454 24.45 -13.92 -24.48
CA LEU A 454 23.07 -14.30 -24.79
C LEU A 454 22.99 -15.55 -25.68
N ALA A 455 23.91 -15.70 -26.63
CA ALA A 455 23.99 -16.95 -27.41
C ALA A 455 24.31 -18.16 -26.52
N TRP A 456 25.24 -18.04 -25.57
CA TRP A 456 25.46 -19.11 -24.59
C TRP A 456 24.23 -19.34 -23.71
N LEU A 457 23.60 -18.25 -23.22
CA LEU A 457 22.43 -18.30 -22.36
C LEU A 457 21.30 -19.12 -23.00
N TYR A 458 21.03 -18.90 -24.29
CA TYR A 458 19.94 -19.57 -25.01
C TYR A 458 20.28 -20.95 -25.57
N ASN A 459 21.57 -21.30 -25.72
CA ASN A 459 21.97 -22.58 -26.30
C ASN A 459 22.38 -23.60 -25.23
N ASP A 460 23.15 -23.16 -24.24
CA ASP A 460 24.02 -24.02 -23.46
C ASP A 460 23.79 -23.89 -21.94
N SER A 461 23.19 -22.79 -21.45
CA SER A 461 22.93 -22.58 -20.02
C SER A 461 21.91 -23.57 -19.42
N PRO A 462 21.89 -23.77 -18.09
CA PRO A 462 20.90 -24.61 -17.41
C PRO A 462 19.46 -24.07 -17.49
N VAL A 463 19.28 -22.81 -17.88
CA VAL A 463 17.98 -22.10 -17.90
C VAL A 463 17.50 -21.74 -19.29
N LYS A 464 18.20 -22.20 -20.34
CA LYS A 464 17.94 -21.85 -21.75
C LYS A 464 16.48 -21.96 -22.22
N ASP A 465 15.75 -22.93 -21.67
CA ASP A 465 14.37 -23.22 -22.05
C ASP A 465 13.35 -22.29 -21.36
N THR A 466 13.76 -21.57 -20.32
CA THR A 466 12.85 -20.76 -19.48
C THR A 466 13.28 -19.31 -19.33
N VAL A 467 14.58 -19.00 -19.45
CA VAL A 467 15.11 -17.67 -19.17
C VAL A 467 14.59 -16.62 -20.14
N VAL A 468 14.34 -15.41 -19.63
CA VAL A 468 14.08 -14.22 -20.44
C VAL A 468 15.03 -13.07 -20.09
N VAL A 469 15.28 -12.19 -21.05
CA VAL A 469 16.09 -10.98 -20.85
C VAL A 469 15.40 -9.72 -21.37
N ASN A 470 15.71 -8.58 -20.75
CA ASN A 470 15.26 -7.26 -21.20
C ASN A 470 16.10 -6.70 -22.37
N ASP A 471 15.87 -5.44 -22.73
CA ASP A 471 16.49 -4.73 -23.84
C ASP A 471 17.73 -3.89 -23.49
N ARG A 472 18.25 -3.97 -22.25
CA ARG A 472 19.32 -3.08 -21.75
C ARG A 472 20.71 -3.71 -21.74
N TRP A 473 21.10 -4.33 -22.86
CA TRP A 473 22.38 -5.06 -23.00
C TRP A 473 23.51 -4.24 -23.64
N GLY A 474 23.30 -2.95 -23.85
CA GLY A 474 24.25 -1.99 -24.38
C GLY A 474 23.61 -0.63 -24.61
N SER A 475 24.43 0.41 -24.79
CA SER A 475 23.93 1.78 -25.00
C SER A 475 23.01 1.98 -26.22
N GLU A 476 22.97 1.00 -27.12
CA GLU A 476 22.26 1.01 -28.40
C GLU A 476 21.15 -0.04 -28.49
N THR A 477 20.87 -0.79 -27.41
CA THR A 477 19.99 -1.97 -27.47
C THR A 477 18.55 -1.70 -27.05
N ASP A 478 18.30 -0.62 -26.32
CA ASP A 478 16.98 -0.26 -25.79
C ASP A 478 15.94 -0.15 -26.93
N GLY A 479 14.82 -0.85 -26.80
CA GLY A 479 13.77 -0.91 -27.82
C GLY A 479 14.16 -1.62 -29.13
N HIS A 480 15.31 -2.29 -29.18
CA HIS A 480 15.84 -2.94 -30.38
C HIS A 480 16.08 -4.43 -30.22
N HIS A 481 16.57 -4.87 -29.05
CA HIS A 481 16.98 -6.26 -28.80
C HIS A 481 16.42 -6.78 -27.48
N GLY A 482 16.46 -8.09 -27.25
CA GLY A 482 15.97 -8.72 -26.02
C GLY A 482 14.60 -9.37 -26.17
N ASP A 483 14.22 -10.22 -25.20
CA ASP A 483 12.93 -10.94 -25.24
C ASP A 483 11.74 -10.00 -24.97
N PHE A 484 11.97 -8.90 -24.25
CA PHE A 484 10.99 -7.84 -23.99
C PHE A 484 11.66 -6.48 -23.87
N TYR A 485 10.91 -5.42 -24.17
CA TYR A 485 11.42 -4.05 -24.14
C TYR A 485 11.01 -3.31 -22.86
N ASN A 486 11.92 -2.52 -22.31
CA ASN A 486 11.60 -1.56 -21.27
C ASN A 486 11.60 -0.14 -21.82
N TYR A 487 12.44 0.20 -22.82
CA TYR A 487 12.74 1.57 -23.29
C TYR A 487 13.29 2.52 -22.21
N ASP A 488 12.57 2.70 -21.11
CA ASP A 488 12.92 3.60 -20.01
C ASP A 488 12.28 3.10 -18.69
N ASP A 489 12.65 3.72 -17.59
CA ASP A 489 12.03 3.50 -16.28
C ASP A 489 10.58 3.99 -16.27
N ASN A 490 9.68 3.25 -15.62
CA ASN A 490 8.23 3.53 -15.60
C ASN A 490 7.60 3.65 -17.00
N TYR A 491 8.19 3.00 -18.01
CA TYR A 491 7.69 3.06 -19.37
C TYR A 491 6.25 2.57 -19.45
N ASN A 492 5.37 3.42 -19.98
CA ASN A 492 3.97 3.09 -20.25
C ASN A 492 3.55 3.81 -21.53
N PRO A 493 3.46 3.11 -22.66
CA PRO A 493 3.24 3.74 -23.97
C PRO A 493 1.80 4.24 -24.17
N GLY A 494 0.86 3.83 -23.32
CA GLY A 494 -0.57 4.16 -23.46
C GLY A 494 -1.22 3.64 -24.74
N LYS A 495 -0.55 2.72 -25.45
CA LYS A 495 -1.02 2.09 -26.70
C LYS A 495 -0.45 0.69 -26.83
N LEU A 496 -1.12 -0.15 -27.62
CA LEU A 496 -0.63 -1.49 -27.93
C LEU A 496 0.72 -1.43 -28.66
N MET A 497 1.67 -2.21 -28.17
CA MET A 497 2.99 -2.37 -28.78
C MET A 497 3.07 -3.67 -29.59
N PRO A 498 3.83 -3.68 -30.71
CA PRO A 498 3.98 -4.87 -31.55
C PRO A 498 4.93 -5.92 -30.94
N HIS A 499 5.80 -5.50 -30.02
CA HIS A 499 6.73 -6.37 -29.30
C HIS A 499 6.35 -6.42 -27.81
N LYS A 500 6.67 -7.53 -27.14
CA LYS A 500 6.46 -7.65 -25.69
C LYS A 500 7.28 -6.59 -24.97
N TRP A 501 6.72 -6.03 -23.91
CA TRP A 501 7.35 -4.99 -23.10
C TRP A 501 7.01 -5.13 -21.63
N GLU A 502 7.78 -4.49 -20.75
CA GLU A 502 7.58 -4.51 -19.30
C GLU A 502 7.69 -3.10 -18.71
N ASN A 503 6.69 -2.72 -17.92
CA ASN A 503 6.67 -1.50 -17.12
C ASN A 503 7.36 -1.78 -15.77
N ALA A 504 8.65 -1.43 -15.65
CA ALA A 504 9.33 -1.44 -14.37
C ALA A 504 8.98 -0.15 -13.60
N ALA A 505 8.15 -0.26 -12.56
CA ALA A 505 7.55 0.89 -11.87
C ALA A 505 7.86 0.88 -10.36
N THR A 506 8.02 2.06 -9.77
CA THR A 506 8.38 2.21 -8.34
C THR A 506 7.18 2.50 -7.43
N LEU A 507 6.95 1.69 -6.39
CA LEU A 507 5.90 2.01 -5.40
C LEU A 507 6.21 3.29 -4.58
N MET A 508 7.50 3.54 -4.31
CA MET A 508 7.98 4.83 -3.83
C MET A 508 8.28 5.69 -5.06
N LYS A 509 7.46 6.71 -5.33
CA LYS A 509 7.54 7.53 -6.53
C LYS A 509 8.93 8.18 -6.65
N GLY A 510 9.64 7.82 -7.72
CA GLY A 510 10.96 8.34 -8.03
C GLY A 510 12.09 7.74 -7.18
N SER A 511 11.87 6.59 -6.53
CA SER A 511 12.90 5.92 -5.74
C SER A 511 12.82 4.40 -5.85
N TRP A 512 13.92 3.78 -6.27
CA TRP A 512 14.01 2.32 -6.32
C TRP A 512 14.42 1.76 -4.96
N GLY A 513 15.47 2.31 -4.35
CA GLY A 513 15.93 1.98 -3.00
C GLY A 513 15.10 2.58 -1.86
N TYR A 514 15.39 2.21 -0.61
CA TYR A 514 14.63 2.72 0.55
C TYR A 514 14.90 4.21 0.83
N HIS A 515 13.85 5.03 0.73
CA HIS A 515 13.89 6.47 1.02
C HIS A 515 13.21 6.80 2.37
N ARG A 516 13.99 7.09 3.41
CA ARG A 516 13.49 7.26 4.80
C ARG A 516 12.58 8.48 5.00
N ASN A 517 12.75 9.53 4.20
CA ASN A 517 12.02 10.79 4.35
C ASN A 517 10.80 10.87 3.42
N ILE A 518 10.43 9.77 2.77
CA ILE A 518 9.27 9.76 1.90
C ILE A 518 8.00 9.95 2.71
N ASP A 519 7.15 10.87 2.28
CA ASP A 519 5.81 11.06 2.83
C ASP A 519 4.81 10.15 2.11
N LEU A 520 3.54 10.18 2.55
CA LEU A 520 2.52 9.34 1.93
C LEU A 520 2.25 9.71 0.46
N ASN A 521 2.42 10.98 0.06
CA ASN A 521 2.19 11.42 -1.33
C ASN A 521 3.25 10.88 -2.28
N GLY A 522 4.47 10.68 -1.76
CA GLY A 522 5.58 10.00 -2.43
C GLY A 522 5.39 8.50 -2.57
N ILE A 523 4.32 7.90 -2.05
CA ILE A 523 3.99 6.48 -2.23
C ILE A 523 2.80 6.35 -3.17
N MET A 524 2.84 5.40 -4.11
CA MET A 524 1.69 5.12 -4.97
C MET A 524 0.49 4.76 -4.12
N SER A 525 -0.60 5.49 -4.32
CA SER A 525 -1.91 5.07 -3.88
C SER A 525 -2.31 3.82 -4.67
N PRO A 526 -3.14 2.94 -4.12
CA PRO A 526 -3.51 1.75 -4.87
C PRO A 526 -4.35 2.01 -6.12
N LEU A 527 -5.09 3.13 -6.19
CA LEU A 527 -5.72 3.53 -7.45
C LEU A 527 -4.65 3.80 -8.52
N GLU A 528 -3.54 4.45 -8.17
CA GLU A 528 -2.41 4.62 -9.09
C GLU A 528 -1.82 3.26 -9.50
N ILE A 529 -1.67 2.31 -8.56
CA ILE A 529 -1.18 0.95 -8.86
C ILE A 529 -2.12 0.23 -9.84
N LEU A 530 -3.43 0.23 -9.57
CA LEU A 530 -4.42 -0.42 -10.42
C LEU A 530 -4.56 0.26 -11.78
N THR A 531 -4.43 1.59 -11.82
CA THR A 531 -4.42 2.36 -13.07
C THR A 531 -3.23 1.94 -13.93
N GLN A 532 -2.02 1.89 -13.35
CA GLN A 532 -0.84 1.45 -14.07
C GLN A 532 -0.94 0.00 -14.52
N LEU A 533 -1.45 -0.90 -13.67
CA LEU A 533 -1.69 -2.30 -14.02
C LEU A 533 -2.65 -2.39 -15.21
N ALA A 534 -3.83 -1.78 -15.12
CA ALA A 534 -4.86 -1.83 -16.14
C ALA A 534 -4.35 -1.31 -17.49
N GLN A 535 -3.66 -0.16 -17.48
CA GLN A 535 -3.00 0.41 -18.65
C GLN A 535 -1.97 -0.53 -19.27
N THR A 536 -1.07 -1.04 -18.42
CA THR A 536 0.07 -1.86 -18.85
C THR A 536 -0.41 -3.16 -19.50
N ILE A 537 -1.30 -3.90 -18.82
CA ILE A 537 -1.77 -5.20 -19.32
C ILE A 537 -2.63 -5.04 -20.57
N SER A 538 -3.52 -4.03 -20.61
CA SER A 538 -4.36 -3.76 -21.79
C SER A 538 -3.52 -3.41 -23.02
N CYS A 539 -2.38 -2.75 -22.83
CA CYS A 539 -1.42 -2.39 -23.88
C CYS A 539 -0.37 -3.49 -24.17
N GLY A 540 -0.53 -4.68 -23.60
CA GLY A 540 0.29 -5.88 -23.90
C GLY A 540 1.55 -6.04 -23.04
N GLY A 541 1.76 -5.15 -22.08
CA GLY A 541 2.92 -5.18 -21.20
C GLY A 541 2.79 -6.19 -20.06
N ASN A 542 3.91 -6.40 -19.36
CA ASN A 542 3.93 -6.87 -17.97
C ASN A 542 4.21 -5.67 -17.05
N ILE A 543 3.77 -5.71 -15.80
CA ILE A 543 4.17 -4.73 -14.79
C ILE A 543 5.11 -5.38 -13.77
N LEU A 544 6.22 -4.71 -13.48
CA LEU A 544 7.22 -5.11 -12.49
C LEU A 544 7.28 -4.03 -11.40
N LEU A 545 6.62 -4.28 -10.26
CA LEU A 545 6.46 -3.31 -9.17
C LEU A 545 7.61 -3.40 -8.18
N ASN A 546 8.36 -2.31 -8.03
CA ASN A 546 9.50 -2.24 -7.13
C ASN A 546 9.13 -1.91 -5.68
N VAL A 547 9.80 -2.61 -4.76
CA VAL A 547 9.94 -2.26 -3.34
C VAL A 547 11.40 -2.05 -2.95
N GLY A 548 11.66 -1.05 -2.11
CA GLY A 548 12.97 -0.83 -1.49
C GLY A 548 12.96 -1.21 0.00
N PRO A 549 13.48 -2.39 0.40
CA PRO A 549 13.57 -2.78 1.80
C PRO A 549 14.53 -1.90 2.61
N THR A 550 14.25 -1.78 3.91
CA THR A 550 15.11 -1.11 4.88
C THR A 550 16.44 -1.84 5.05
N LYS A 551 17.45 -1.19 5.63
CA LYS A 551 18.74 -1.85 5.94
C LYS A 551 18.60 -3.04 6.90
N GLU A 552 17.56 -3.08 7.71
CA GLU A 552 17.24 -4.20 8.60
C GLU A 552 16.60 -5.39 7.87
N GLY A 553 16.35 -5.29 6.56
CA GLY A 553 15.75 -6.35 5.75
C GLY A 553 14.23 -6.42 5.84
N THR A 554 13.57 -5.32 6.24
CA THR A 554 12.11 -5.25 6.34
C THR A 554 11.51 -4.43 5.21
N ILE A 555 10.31 -4.82 4.75
CA ILE A 555 9.46 -3.97 3.91
C ILE A 555 8.65 -3.09 4.86
N ILE A 556 8.65 -1.77 4.66
CA ILE A 556 7.91 -0.88 5.56
C ILE A 556 6.40 -1.16 5.48
N PRO A 557 5.64 -1.02 6.59
CA PRO A 557 4.23 -1.41 6.66
C PRO A 557 3.34 -0.86 5.55
N VAL A 558 3.53 0.39 5.16
CA VAL A 558 2.73 1.02 4.09
C VAL A 558 2.96 0.35 2.73
N LEU A 559 4.18 -0.08 2.40
CA LEU A 559 4.46 -0.79 1.15
C LEU A 559 3.92 -2.23 1.19
N GLU A 560 4.02 -2.89 2.35
CA GLU A 560 3.39 -4.20 2.56
C GLU A 560 1.88 -4.12 2.35
N GLU A 561 1.22 -3.07 2.86
CA GLU A 561 -0.21 -2.83 2.65
C GLU A 561 -0.56 -2.65 1.17
N ARG A 562 0.25 -1.90 0.40
CA ARG A 562 0.04 -1.76 -1.06
C ARG A 562 0.11 -3.10 -1.78
N LEU A 563 1.09 -3.93 -1.44
CA LEU A 563 1.29 -5.23 -2.06
C LEU A 563 0.21 -6.25 -1.70
N ARG A 564 -0.11 -6.37 -0.41
CA ARG A 564 -1.20 -7.24 0.06
C ARG A 564 -2.50 -6.82 -0.57
N GLY A 565 -2.71 -5.51 -0.61
CA GLY A 565 -3.84 -4.94 -1.27
C GLY A 565 -3.96 -5.43 -2.70
N LEU A 566 -2.94 -5.14 -3.54
CA LEU A 566 -2.93 -5.60 -4.93
C LEU A 566 -3.20 -7.11 -5.04
N GLY A 567 -2.65 -7.91 -4.14
CA GLY A 567 -2.91 -9.35 -4.03
C GLY A 567 -4.39 -9.69 -3.80
N ASP A 568 -5.07 -9.01 -2.88
CA ASP A 568 -6.49 -9.20 -2.60
C ASP A 568 -7.35 -8.86 -3.83
N TRP A 569 -7.03 -7.77 -4.54
CA TRP A 569 -7.73 -7.43 -5.78
C TRP A 569 -7.48 -8.45 -6.89
N LEU A 570 -6.23 -8.91 -7.05
CA LEU A 570 -5.87 -9.95 -8.02
C LEU A 570 -6.50 -11.31 -7.70
N ASN A 571 -6.80 -11.59 -6.43
CA ASN A 571 -7.50 -12.82 -6.05
C ASN A 571 -8.94 -12.85 -6.57
N VAL A 572 -9.59 -11.69 -6.67
CA VAL A 572 -10.95 -11.55 -7.23
C VAL A 572 -10.91 -11.36 -8.75
N ASN A 573 -10.02 -10.50 -9.23
CA ASN A 573 -10.02 -10.01 -10.62
C ASN A 573 -8.91 -10.59 -11.49
N GLY A 574 -8.12 -11.52 -10.96
CA GLY A 574 -6.94 -12.07 -11.63
C GLY A 574 -7.23 -12.75 -12.96
N GLU A 575 -8.45 -13.23 -13.19
CA GLU A 575 -8.87 -13.80 -14.47
C GLU A 575 -8.80 -12.79 -15.62
N ALA A 576 -9.05 -11.50 -15.34
CA ALA A 576 -8.92 -10.40 -16.30
C ALA A 576 -7.45 -10.02 -16.57
N ILE A 577 -6.52 -10.49 -15.74
CA ILE A 577 -5.10 -10.12 -15.79
C ILE A 577 -4.28 -11.30 -16.30
N TYR A 578 -4.16 -12.37 -15.51
CA TYR A 578 -3.28 -13.49 -15.82
C TYR A 578 -3.69 -14.19 -17.11
N LYS A 579 -2.70 -14.49 -17.96
CA LYS A 579 -2.91 -15.12 -19.29
C LYS A 579 -3.79 -14.34 -20.27
N SER A 580 -4.23 -13.14 -19.90
CA SER A 580 -4.99 -12.28 -20.80
C SER A 580 -4.13 -11.79 -21.96
N LYS A 581 -4.79 -11.30 -23.00
CA LYS A 581 -4.21 -10.66 -24.18
C LYS A 581 -4.83 -9.28 -24.36
N PRO A 582 -4.12 -8.34 -25.01
CA PRO A 582 -4.73 -7.11 -25.47
C PRO A 582 -5.95 -7.39 -26.33
N TRP A 583 -7.06 -6.72 -26.03
CA TRP A 583 -8.23 -6.75 -26.90
C TRP A 583 -8.04 -5.83 -28.11
N THR A 584 -8.99 -5.83 -29.05
CA THR A 584 -8.96 -4.97 -30.24
C THR A 584 -8.98 -3.47 -29.90
N HIS A 585 -9.50 -3.12 -28.72
CA HIS A 585 -9.40 -1.79 -28.12
C HIS A 585 -8.68 -1.91 -26.76
N GLN A 586 -7.78 -0.98 -26.45
CA GLN A 586 -7.04 -0.96 -25.18
C GLN A 586 -7.83 -0.25 -24.07
N ASN A 587 -8.58 0.79 -24.44
CA ASN A 587 -9.41 1.59 -23.55
C ASN A 587 -10.71 1.99 -24.22
N ASP A 588 -11.67 2.46 -23.43
CA ASP A 588 -12.98 2.84 -23.95
C ASP A 588 -13.02 4.22 -24.61
N THR A 589 -13.95 4.37 -25.55
CA THR A 589 -14.13 5.59 -26.35
C THR A 589 -15.11 6.58 -25.72
N LEU A 590 -16.00 6.14 -24.82
CA LEU A 590 -17.00 6.98 -24.16
C LEU A 590 -16.67 7.21 -22.69
N THR A 591 -16.37 6.15 -21.94
CA THR A 591 -16.02 6.26 -20.52
C THR A 591 -14.50 6.30 -20.35
N LYS A 592 -14.00 7.40 -19.77
CA LYS A 592 -12.58 7.52 -19.42
C LYS A 592 -12.19 6.49 -18.37
N ASP A 593 -10.92 6.09 -18.40
CA ASP A 593 -10.32 5.20 -17.39
C ASP A 593 -11.00 3.82 -17.33
N VAL A 594 -11.59 3.39 -18.45
CA VAL A 594 -11.99 2.01 -18.70
C VAL A 594 -10.98 1.37 -19.64
N TRP A 595 -10.38 0.27 -19.21
CA TRP A 595 -9.32 -0.44 -19.94
C TRP A 595 -9.74 -1.88 -20.25
N TYR A 596 -9.27 -2.44 -21.35
CA TYR A 596 -9.74 -3.74 -21.82
C TYR A 596 -8.64 -4.78 -21.97
N THR A 597 -8.94 -5.97 -21.49
CA THR A 597 -8.20 -7.19 -21.77
C THR A 597 -9.13 -8.26 -22.32
N GLN A 598 -8.55 -9.29 -22.94
CA GLN A 598 -9.28 -10.45 -23.44
C GLN A 598 -8.67 -11.73 -22.87
N ASN A 599 -9.49 -12.61 -22.30
CA ASN A 599 -9.08 -13.96 -21.91
C ASN A 599 -10.05 -14.98 -22.50
N GLY A 600 -9.52 -15.90 -23.30
CA GLY A 600 -10.34 -16.77 -24.15
C GLY A 600 -11.27 -15.93 -25.02
N GLN A 601 -12.57 -15.98 -24.72
CA GLN A 601 -13.56 -15.21 -25.47
C GLN A 601 -14.19 -14.08 -24.69
N ALA A 602 -13.92 -14.01 -23.39
CA ALA A 602 -14.28 -12.89 -22.54
C ALA A 602 -13.46 -11.64 -22.84
N VAL A 603 -14.16 -10.52 -22.98
CA VAL A 603 -13.60 -9.17 -22.97
C VAL A 603 -13.88 -8.57 -21.61
N TYR A 604 -12.82 -8.24 -20.88
CA TYR A 604 -12.88 -7.69 -19.53
C TYR A 604 -12.73 -6.18 -19.59
N ALA A 605 -13.78 -5.47 -19.19
CA ALA A 605 -13.74 -4.02 -18.96
C ALA A 605 -13.26 -3.75 -17.53
N MET A 606 -12.07 -3.18 -17.37
CA MET A 606 -11.52 -2.70 -16.11
C MET A 606 -11.95 -1.25 -15.88
N VAL A 607 -13.02 -1.05 -15.12
CA VAL A 607 -13.61 0.28 -14.85
C VAL A 607 -13.00 0.89 -13.60
N LEU A 608 -12.02 1.79 -13.73
CA LEU A 608 -11.19 2.32 -12.62
C LEU A 608 -11.93 3.25 -11.64
N PHE A 609 -13.11 3.74 -12.01
CA PHE A 609 -13.93 4.62 -11.18
C PHE A 609 -15.38 4.16 -11.21
N TRP A 610 -16.00 4.07 -10.03
CA TRP A 610 -17.42 3.75 -9.97
C TRP A 610 -18.25 4.83 -10.69
N PRO A 611 -19.22 4.45 -11.54
CA PRO A 611 -20.04 5.42 -12.26
C PRO A 611 -20.97 6.19 -11.32
N LYS A 612 -21.00 7.53 -11.43
CA LYS A 612 -21.77 8.41 -10.53
C LYS A 612 -23.28 8.16 -10.54
N ASN A 613 -23.83 7.71 -11.67
CA ASN A 613 -25.23 7.40 -11.88
C ASN A 613 -25.50 5.89 -11.91
N ASN A 614 -24.52 5.07 -11.50
CA ASN A 614 -24.57 3.61 -11.60
C ASN A 614 -24.67 3.08 -13.04
N GLU A 615 -24.37 3.89 -14.06
CA GLU A 615 -24.30 3.42 -15.44
C GLU A 615 -22.92 3.71 -16.01
N VAL A 616 -22.31 2.69 -16.64
CA VAL A 616 -21.10 2.86 -17.43
C VAL A 616 -21.42 2.65 -18.90
N GLU A 617 -20.98 3.58 -19.74
CA GLU A 617 -21.13 3.50 -21.20
C GLU A 617 -19.85 2.89 -21.79
N LEU A 618 -19.96 1.71 -22.40
CA LEU A 618 -18.86 1.00 -23.04
C LEU A 618 -18.94 1.23 -24.56
N GLY A 619 -18.38 2.34 -25.02
CA GLY A 619 -18.40 2.76 -26.42
C GLY A 619 -17.71 1.81 -27.40
N SER A 620 -16.77 1.00 -26.91
CA SER A 620 -16.01 0.03 -27.71
C SER A 620 -16.72 -1.33 -27.81
N VAL A 621 -17.77 -1.54 -27.01
CA VAL A 621 -18.48 -2.82 -26.91
C VAL A 621 -19.86 -2.70 -27.55
N ALA A 622 -20.03 -3.31 -28.73
CA ALA A 622 -21.30 -3.33 -29.43
C ALA A 622 -22.34 -4.19 -28.67
N HIS A 623 -23.47 -3.61 -28.27
CA HIS A 623 -24.52 -4.28 -27.50
C HIS A 623 -25.08 -5.50 -28.24
N THR A 624 -25.22 -5.45 -29.57
CA THR A 624 -25.61 -6.62 -30.38
C THR A 624 -24.67 -7.83 -30.23
N SER A 625 -23.42 -7.62 -29.80
CA SER A 625 -22.44 -8.68 -29.56
C SER A 625 -22.43 -9.20 -28.12
N VAL A 626 -23.16 -8.54 -27.20
CA VAL A 626 -23.19 -8.88 -25.77
C VAL A 626 -24.32 -9.88 -25.49
N SER A 627 -23.96 -11.06 -24.99
CA SER A 627 -24.93 -12.05 -24.52
C SER A 627 -25.26 -11.91 -23.04
N ASN A 628 -24.29 -11.44 -22.25
CA ASN A 628 -24.40 -11.29 -20.80
C ASN A 628 -23.30 -10.37 -20.29
N VAL A 629 -23.52 -9.79 -19.11
CA VAL A 629 -22.58 -8.95 -18.39
C VAL A 629 -22.55 -9.42 -16.94
N GLN A 630 -21.36 -9.61 -16.37
CA GLN A 630 -21.15 -10.00 -14.98
C GLN A 630 -20.12 -9.09 -14.34
N MET A 631 -20.11 -8.99 -13.02
CA MET A 631 -19.05 -8.31 -12.27
C MET A 631 -18.28 -9.35 -11.49
N LEU A 632 -16.96 -9.48 -11.73
CA LEU A 632 -16.14 -10.41 -10.94
C LEU A 632 -16.26 -10.13 -9.44
N GLY A 633 -16.40 -11.19 -8.65
CA GLY A 633 -16.64 -11.11 -7.20
C GLY A 633 -18.10 -10.86 -6.80
N VAL A 634 -19.01 -10.61 -7.76
CA VAL A 634 -20.45 -10.41 -7.49
C VAL A 634 -21.26 -11.53 -8.13
N GLU A 635 -22.18 -12.10 -7.37
CA GLU A 635 -23.05 -13.17 -7.86
C GLU A 635 -24.16 -12.61 -8.76
N GLY A 636 -24.39 -13.25 -9.91
CA GLY A 636 -25.43 -12.87 -10.86
C GLY A 636 -24.95 -12.01 -12.03
N ASN A 637 -25.91 -11.63 -12.88
CA ASN A 637 -25.66 -10.86 -14.09
C ASN A 637 -26.06 -9.40 -13.85
N LEU A 638 -25.31 -8.48 -14.44
CA LEU A 638 -25.66 -7.05 -14.44
C LEU A 638 -26.68 -6.77 -15.55
N GLU A 639 -27.60 -5.85 -15.25
CA GLU A 639 -28.48 -5.28 -16.25
C GLU A 639 -27.65 -4.49 -17.27
N HIS A 640 -27.99 -4.65 -18.54
CA HIS A 640 -27.37 -3.91 -19.63
C HIS A 640 -28.40 -3.61 -20.72
N LYS A 641 -28.21 -2.50 -21.41
CA LYS A 641 -29.10 -2.01 -22.48
C LYS A 641 -28.28 -1.40 -23.61
N ALA A 642 -28.90 -1.31 -24.78
CA ALA A 642 -28.30 -0.62 -25.92
C ALA A 642 -28.34 0.90 -25.69
N GLY A 643 -27.20 1.55 -25.90
CA GLY A 643 -27.08 2.99 -26.02
C GLY A 643 -27.20 3.48 -27.47
N ALA A 644 -26.88 4.76 -27.71
CA ALA A 644 -26.80 5.30 -29.06
C ALA A 644 -25.70 4.61 -29.89
N ASP A 645 -25.89 4.42 -31.19
CA ASP A 645 -24.90 3.78 -32.07
C ASP A 645 -24.50 2.35 -31.65
N ASP A 646 -25.42 1.62 -31.01
CA ASP A 646 -25.25 0.22 -30.57
C ASP A 646 -24.15 -0.01 -29.52
N HIS A 647 -23.72 1.02 -28.77
CA HIS A 647 -22.82 0.78 -27.63
C HIS A 647 -23.55 0.13 -26.46
N THR A 648 -22.80 -0.48 -25.53
CA THR A 648 -23.38 -1.14 -24.35
C THR A 648 -23.40 -0.21 -23.15
N ILE A 649 -24.56 -0.01 -22.54
CA ILE A 649 -24.70 0.64 -21.24
C ILE A 649 -24.90 -0.45 -20.19
N VAL A 650 -24.03 -0.49 -19.19
CA VAL A 650 -24.11 -1.46 -18.09
C VAL A 650 -24.54 -0.73 -16.82
N THR A 651 -25.61 -1.22 -16.21
CA THR A 651 -26.06 -0.75 -14.91
C THR A 651 -25.24 -1.47 -13.84
N PHE A 652 -24.33 -0.71 -13.24
CA PHE A 652 -23.59 -1.13 -12.06
C PHE A 652 -24.56 -1.25 -10.88
N PRO A 653 -24.24 -2.10 -9.89
CA PRO A 653 -24.95 -2.06 -8.63
C PRO A 653 -24.96 -0.64 -8.06
N HIS A 654 -25.94 -0.31 -7.25
CA HIS A 654 -26.03 1.05 -6.72
C HIS A 654 -24.81 1.47 -5.87
N VAL A 655 -23.92 0.53 -5.51
CA VAL A 655 -22.76 0.75 -4.66
C VAL A 655 -21.68 -0.35 -4.77
N ALA A 656 -20.49 -0.28 -4.12
CA ALA A 656 -19.27 -1.12 -4.32
C ALA A 656 -18.86 -2.06 -3.13
N PRO A 657 -18.43 -3.33 -3.31
CA PRO A 657 -18.64 -4.41 -2.32
C PRO A 657 -18.10 -4.38 -0.86
N GLU A 658 -17.23 -3.49 -0.36
CA GLU A 658 -16.58 -3.75 0.97
C GLU A 658 -16.28 -2.54 1.88
N SER A 659 -17.25 -1.67 2.19
CA SER A 659 -17.01 -0.61 3.19
C SER A 659 -18.06 -0.50 4.30
N LEU A 660 -17.59 -0.10 5.50
CA LEU A 660 -18.37 0.13 6.72
C LEU A 660 -19.40 1.25 6.51
N LYS A 661 -20.63 1.08 7.04
CA LYS A 661 -21.72 2.03 6.80
C LYS A 661 -22.50 2.51 8.00
N THR A 662 -23.08 3.69 7.84
CA THR A 662 -24.04 4.26 8.79
C THR A 662 -25.40 4.47 8.15
N LEU A 663 -26.42 3.86 8.74
CA LEU A 663 -27.83 4.11 8.44
C LEU A 663 -28.33 5.26 9.28
N LYS A 664 -29.11 6.16 8.67
CA LYS A 664 -29.88 7.20 9.33
C LYS A 664 -31.34 6.77 9.36
N VAL A 665 -31.84 6.43 10.55
CA VAL A 665 -33.22 5.99 10.79
C VAL A 665 -34.05 7.17 11.30
N LEU A 666 -35.11 7.50 10.56
CA LEU A 666 -36.04 8.59 10.89
C LEU A 666 -37.30 8.03 11.55
N TYR A 667 -37.83 8.73 12.55
CA TYR A 667 -38.98 8.30 13.34
C TYR A 667 -40.26 9.08 13.00
N ASN A 668 -41.43 8.46 13.22
CA ASN A 668 -42.76 9.03 12.94
C ASN A 668 -43.17 10.18 13.90
N SER A 669 -42.52 10.31 15.06
CA SER A 669 -42.84 11.34 16.07
C SER A 669 -41.61 11.75 16.87
N ASN A 670 -41.74 12.78 17.72
CA ASN A 670 -40.62 13.29 18.52
C ASN A 670 -40.10 12.20 19.47
N LEU A 671 -38.81 11.83 19.36
CA LEU A 671 -38.15 10.72 20.07
C LEU A 671 -38.24 10.76 21.61
N ALA A 672 -38.71 11.87 22.19
CA ALA A 672 -38.96 12.01 23.62
C ALA A 672 -39.87 10.91 24.21
N HIS A 673 -40.75 10.31 23.41
CA HIS A 673 -41.64 9.23 23.87
C HIS A 673 -40.97 7.84 23.93
N LEU A 674 -39.85 7.62 23.23
CA LEU A 674 -39.09 6.36 23.25
C LEU A 674 -38.03 6.31 24.36
N LEU A 675 -37.77 7.46 25.01
CA LEU A 675 -36.80 7.64 26.08
C LEU A 675 -37.38 7.35 27.50
N GLY A 676 -38.55 6.73 27.60
CA GLY A 676 -39.33 6.67 28.85
C GLY A 676 -39.40 5.29 29.54
N ALA A 677 -38.36 4.93 30.31
CA ALA A 677 -38.41 4.29 31.63
C ALA A 677 -36.99 4.26 32.24
#